data_AF-A0A935RF10-F1
#
_entry.id   AF-A0A935RF10-F1
#
_cell.length_a   1.000
_cell.length_b   1.000
_cell.length_c   1.000
_cell.angle_alpha   90.00
_cell.angle_beta   90.00
_cell.angle_gamma   90.00
#
_symmetry.space_group_name_H-M   'P 1'
#
loop_
_entity.id
_entity.type
_entity.pdbx_description
1 polymer ?
#
loop_
_entity_poly.entity_id
_entity_poly.type
_entity_poly.pdbx_seq_one_letter_code
_entity_poly.pdbx_strand_id
1 'polypeptide(L)'
;MAAEPQPRPRHTGVPTGLPAVRLRALTAAVALLLAVTLGGCRAFHPEAALVNKAPETYIIGAPTEHGGGYYRFHVYWYGRDEDGYIERFVWALSSGTAQDPRTDDDEEDRFFNPGVNASTLAVGHWTTRTDSIFNFTVDNGANPSAERTLHLVALDDRGAFDRTPARLHFFANSLGSPTMQFFRINGTDTVAMAPGAVDTVGYGHPYRLAWLARSLNIRGYGDETLALLDTLPPLTDGIVGYKWLMRGLPGEECDVTNEDCWHPRRFNESTNDSFSYFGDDTALRFANDGSATGTFQRLLPSGTIEVIANAIDIAGVEVAEHARRFRFIVNFDPQTLLLDGETDWAHTEDPETYPYYIQLGDPGRTHHPFRSGDRIPDRTYVVVKALARDDPRDMRTNDDYRIGLNGYLQCSRSNYLGGVFNFASEASVIDDVPAWDAGNGGWYGDTLGFLTAPNSTFTINMVSVDELARRDGSPATLSFSVGYPPCLQCIELLPKPGVSTSAFDEDTACVESAAEVETHPCLAGVTDLRVTYAGDGPNDLLYYGVTNMMVHRDTGFLKVTESPAPGEIPFYYVLPSRLYKFNLLLHGQDDPRDAWAEPLRRMGAWRYQVSYACDPYNVMQDGGGNDEIRATTWGPPKPQTIDPATGVWKLEVNVAVPTLLVQQGPAAFRAYLNAAMAAGNAAIVDMIYDAVTTQFGEGTVDAVAVDQTICGLDPDRPARFNFFRNVRVPAGLPPGLSWRDCGLDGYFGNRIKDRLPLSHGAMSSLGGEPVRKRFRLTLVTPTGELVCSGD
;
A
#
# COMPACT_ATOMS: atom_id res chain seq x y z
N MET A 1 -36.81 -34.18 -29.36
CA MET A 1 -37.71 -33.06 -29.70
C MET A 1 -36.80 -31.98 -30.29
N ALA A 2 -36.86 -31.61 -31.57
CA ALA A 2 -38.00 -31.09 -32.36
C ALA A 2 -38.33 -29.62 -31.97
N ALA A 3 -38.43 -28.66 -32.89
CA ALA A 3 -38.14 -28.69 -34.33
C ALA A 3 -37.91 -27.27 -34.93
N GLU A 4 -37.36 -27.24 -36.15
CA GLU A 4 -37.46 -26.17 -37.16
C GLU A 4 -38.93 -25.94 -37.65
N PRO A 5 -39.27 -24.93 -38.49
CA PRO A 5 -38.87 -23.51 -38.49
C PRO A 5 -40.09 -22.59 -38.87
N GLN A 6 -39.85 -21.51 -39.66
CA GLN A 6 -40.76 -20.78 -40.59
C GLN A 6 -41.55 -19.51 -40.13
N PRO A 7 -41.90 -18.59 -41.07
CA PRO A 7 -42.10 -17.15 -40.77
C PRO A 7 -43.36 -16.49 -41.41
N ARG A 8 -43.44 -15.13 -41.31
CA ARG A 8 -44.40 -14.22 -42.02
C ARG A 8 -45.86 -14.36 -41.48
N PRO A 9 -46.93 -13.62 -41.93
CA PRO A 9 -47.02 -12.79 -43.16
C PRO A 9 -48.00 -11.55 -43.16
N ARG A 10 -48.23 -10.99 -44.38
CA ARG A 10 -49.42 -10.20 -44.84
C ARG A 10 -49.54 -8.74 -44.31
N HIS A 11 -50.28 -7.78 -44.91
CA HIS A 11 -51.04 -7.59 -46.19
C HIS A 11 -51.30 -6.04 -46.33
N THR A 12 -51.77 -5.38 -47.41
CA THR A 12 -52.18 -5.63 -48.82
C THR A 12 -52.19 -4.29 -49.58
N GLY A 13 -52.15 -4.27 -50.93
CA GLY A 13 -52.53 -3.08 -51.71
C GLY A 13 -52.39 -3.23 -53.24
N VAL A 14 -53.48 -3.57 -53.96
CA VAL A 14 -53.54 -3.79 -55.42
C VAL A 14 -54.95 -3.44 -55.96
N PRO A 15 -55.07 -2.67 -57.06
CA PRO A 15 -55.81 -3.11 -58.27
C PRO A 15 -55.05 -2.76 -59.58
N THR A 16 -54.68 -3.69 -60.47
CA THR A 16 -55.45 -4.36 -61.57
C THR A 16 -55.93 -3.47 -62.74
N GLY A 17 -55.57 -3.82 -63.99
CA GLY A 17 -56.11 -3.17 -65.20
C GLY A 17 -55.54 -3.64 -66.56
N LEU A 18 -55.94 -4.82 -67.04
CA LEU A 18 -55.80 -5.26 -68.45
C LEU A 18 -57.01 -4.75 -69.29
N PRO A 19 -57.01 -4.68 -70.66
CA PRO A 19 -56.44 -5.68 -71.56
C PRO A 19 -55.85 -5.18 -72.92
N ALA A 20 -55.39 -6.14 -73.74
CA ALA A 20 -55.18 -5.96 -75.19
C ALA A 20 -56.42 -6.39 -76.00
N VAL A 21 -56.53 -6.02 -77.30
CA VAL A 21 -57.08 -6.81 -78.46
C VAL A 21 -57.45 -5.90 -79.67
N ARG A 22 -57.22 -6.40 -80.91
CA ARG A 22 -57.47 -5.79 -82.26
C ARG A 22 -56.45 -4.71 -82.67
N LEU A 23 -55.71 -4.75 -83.79
CA LEU A 23 -55.81 -5.41 -85.11
C LEU A 23 -56.96 -4.90 -86.01
N ARG A 24 -56.64 -4.46 -87.23
CA ARG A 24 -57.51 -3.81 -88.26
C ARG A 24 -57.76 -2.29 -88.11
N ALA A 25 -56.67 -1.51 -88.10
CA ALA A 25 -56.70 -0.07 -88.40
C ALA A 25 -55.45 0.42 -89.19
N LEU A 26 -54.32 -0.27 -89.04
CA LEU A 26 -53.00 0.19 -89.50
C LEU A 26 -52.86 0.37 -91.03
N THR A 27 -53.55 -0.44 -91.84
CA THR A 27 -53.39 -0.47 -93.30
C THR A 27 -53.92 0.76 -94.04
N ALA A 28 -54.87 1.51 -93.47
CA ALA A 28 -55.36 2.76 -94.07
C ALA A 28 -54.45 3.96 -93.73
N ALA A 29 -53.94 4.01 -92.49
CA ALA A 29 -53.05 5.09 -92.05
C ALA A 29 -51.71 5.09 -92.79
N VAL A 30 -51.10 3.92 -93.02
CA VAL A 30 -49.84 3.80 -93.75
C VAL A 30 -49.96 4.25 -95.21
N ALA A 31 -51.08 3.98 -95.88
CA ALA A 31 -51.33 4.44 -97.24
C ALA A 31 -51.47 5.98 -97.33
N LEU A 32 -52.15 6.60 -96.34
CA LEU A 32 -52.24 8.06 -96.25
C LEU A 32 -50.89 8.71 -95.91
N LEU A 33 -50.08 8.06 -95.07
CA LEU A 33 -48.73 8.51 -94.73
C LEU A 33 -47.80 8.49 -95.95
N LEU A 34 -47.83 7.42 -96.76
CA LEU A 34 -47.06 7.35 -98.02
C LEU A 34 -47.47 8.46 -99.02
N ALA A 35 -48.74 8.82 -99.06
CA ALA A 35 -49.22 9.92 -99.92
C ALA A 35 -48.69 11.29 -99.48
N VAL A 36 -48.49 11.50 -98.16
CA VAL A 36 -47.89 12.74 -97.62
C VAL A 36 -46.37 12.79 -97.85
N THR A 37 -45.67 11.66 -97.76
CA THR A 37 -44.20 11.63 -97.94
C THR A 37 -43.72 11.82 -99.38
N LEU A 38 -44.60 11.74 -100.38
CA LEU A 38 -44.23 11.78 -101.81
C LEU A 38 -44.61 13.09 -102.54
N GLY A 39 -45.19 14.08 -101.85
CA GLY A 39 -45.63 15.36 -102.44
C GLY A 39 -44.80 16.60 -102.04
N GLY A 40 -43.67 16.40 -101.36
CA GLY A 40 -43.01 17.41 -100.52
C GLY A 40 -41.87 18.23 -101.13
N CYS A 41 -41.85 18.52 -102.43
CA CYS A 41 -40.79 19.35 -103.04
C CYS A 41 -40.83 20.82 -102.58
N ARG A 42 -40.25 21.12 -101.42
CA ARG A 42 -39.79 22.47 -101.07
C ARG A 42 -38.35 22.67 -101.53
N ALA A 43 -38.05 23.87 -102.02
CA ALA A 43 -36.70 24.22 -102.46
C ALA A 43 -35.70 24.19 -101.29
N PHE A 44 -34.43 23.99 -101.61
CA PHE A 44 -33.33 24.22 -100.69
C PHE A 44 -33.33 25.67 -100.19
N HIS A 45 -33.90 25.90 -99.01
CA HIS A 45 -33.21 26.80 -98.10
C HIS A 45 -31.87 26.12 -97.77
N PRO A 46 -30.73 26.83 -97.80
CA PRO A 46 -29.57 26.32 -97.11
C PRO A 46 -29.97 26.14 -95.65
N GLU A 47 -29.77 24.94 -95.10
CA GLU A 47 -29.72 24.78 -93.66
C GLU A 47 -28.64 25.75 -93.18
N ALA A 48 -29.04 26.74 -92.36
CA ALA A 48 -28.08 27.64 -91.76
C ALA A 48 -27.12 26.75 -90.97
N ALA A 49 -25.83 26.75 -91.37
CA ALA A 49 -24.86 25.86 -90.77
C ALA A 49 -24.89 26.06 -89.27
N LEU A 50 -25.34 25.02 -88.55
CA LEU A 50 -25.28 24.96 -87.09
C LEU A 50 -23.81 24.82 -86.72
N VAL A 51 -23.13 25.96 -86.72
CA VAL A 51 -21.78 26.14 -86.22
C VAL A 51 -21.89 25.94 -84.72
N ASN A 52 -21.71 24.70 -84.31
CA ASN A 52 -21.75 24.24 -82.92
C ASN A 52 -20.95 25.22 -82.06
N LYS A 53 -21.64 25.94 -81.18
CA LYS A 53 -20.98 26.87 -80.27
C LYS A 53 -20.25 26.07 -79.19
N ALA A 54 -19.20 26.64 -78.62
CA ALA A 54 -18.66 26.09 -77.39
C ALA A 54 -19.67 26.36 -76.25
N PRO A 55 -19.91 25.41 -75.34
CA PRO A 55 -20.71 25.66 -74.15
C PRO A 55 -19.99 26.63 -73.20
N GLU A 56 -20.77 27.34 -72.38
CA GLU A 56 -20.31 28.18 -71.28
C GLU A 56 -20.42 27.41 -69.95
N THR A 57 -19.40 27.45 -69.10
CA THR A 57 -19.38 26.80 -67.78
C THR A 57 -19.59 27.82 -66.67
N TYR A 58 -20.31 27.43 -65.62
CA TYR A 58 -20.62 28.30 -64.49
C TYR A 58 -20.55 27.55 -63.16
N ILE A 59 -19.72 28.04 -62.23
CA ILE A 59 -19.79 27.65 -60.81
C ILE A 59 -20.84 28.55 -60.13
N ILE A 60 -21.84 27.93 -59.49
CA ILE A 60 -23.04 28.61 -58.96
C ILE A 60 -23.23 28.47 -57.44
N GLY A 61 -22.53 27.55 -56.81
CA GLY A 61 -22.50 27.40 -55.36
C GLY A 61 -21.11 26.96 -54.93
N ALA A 62 -20.41 27.81 -54.20
CA ALA A 62 -19.00 27.63 -53.85
C ALA A 62 -18.66 28.50 -52.63
N PRO A 63 -17.47 28.31 -52.01
CA PRO A 63 -16.81 29.35 -51.25
C PRO A 63 -16.76 30.69 -52.01
N THR A 64 -16.68 31.80 -51.27
CA THR A 64 -16.30 33.09 -51.86
C THR A 64 -14.94 32.95 -52.55
N GLU A 65 -14.79 33.55 -53.72
CA GLU A 65 -13.50 33.66 -54.41
C GLU A 65 -12.49 34.43 -53.53
N HIS A 66 -11.24 33.94 -53.46
CA HIS A 66 -10.22 34.34 -52.46
C HIS A 66 -10.67 34.18 -50.99
N GLY A 67 -11.75 33.45 -50.72
CA GLY A 67 -12.26 33.19 -49.39
C GLY A 67 -11.41 32.17 -48.63
N GLY A 68 -11.18 32.44 -47.35
CA GLY A 68 -10.67 31.46 -46.40
C GLY A 68 -11.78 30.51 -45.98
N GLY A 69 -11.81 29.32 -46.58
CA GLY A 69 -12.79 28.28 -46.27
C GLY A 69 -12.17 27.07 -45.58
N TYR A 70 -12.99 26.14 -45.11
CA TYR A 70 -12.52 24.89 -44.50
C TYR A 70 -11.86 23.96 -45.52
N TYR A 71 -11.10 22.95 -45.09
CA TYR A 71 -10.48 21.94 -45.97
C TYR A 71 -11.46 21.13 -46.87
N ARG A 72 -12.77 21.37 -46.81
CA ARG A 72 -13.78 20.66 -47.62
C ARG A 72 -14.84 21.61 -48.16
N PHE A 73 -15.13 21.46 -49.45
CA PHE A 73 -16.11 22.28 -50.17
C PHE A 73 -17.09 21.42 -50.97
N HIS A 74 -18.38 21.69 -50.81
CA HIS A 74 -19.41 21.26 -51.76
C HIS A 74 -19.52 22.34 -52.82
N VAL A 75 -19.06 22.03 -54.04
CA VAL A 75 -19.13 22.95 -55.17
C VAL A 75 -20.23 22.48 -56.11
N TYR A 76 -21.05 23.43 -56.56
CA TYR A 76 -22.18 23.27 -57.47
C TYR A 76 -21.90 24.06 -58.74
N TRP A 77 -22.22 23.46 -59.88
CA TRP A 77 -21.97 24.01 -61.19
C TRP A 77 -23.05 23.61 -62.20
N TYR A 78 -23.09 24.35 -63.30
CA TYR A 78 -23.81 23.93 -64.49
C TYR A 78 -23.04 24.40 -65.73
N GLY A 79 -23.42 23.87 -66.89
CA GLY A 79 -23.00 24.40 -68.17
C GLY A 79 -24.23 24.82 -68.96
N ARG A 80 -24.04 25.78 -69.86
CA ARG A 80 -25.06 26.28 -70.77
C ARG A 80 -24.55 26.12 -72.20
N ASP A 81 -25.34 25.42 -73.00
CA ASP A 81 -25.23 25.41 -74.45
C ASP A 81 -26.36 26.28 -75.03
N GLU A 82 -26.14 26.91 -76.18
CA GLU A 82 -27.17 27.66 -76.91
C GLU A 82 -27.79 26.88 -78.07
N ASP A 83 -27.13 25.83 -78.59
CA ASP A 83 -27.61 25.05 -79.74
C ASP A 83 -27.62 23.52 -79.54
N GLY A 84 -27.24 23.03 -78.37
CA GLY A 84 -27.28 21.62 -77.95
C GLY A 84 -27.57 21.43 -76.45
N TYR A 85 -26.93 20.43 -75.82
CA TYR A 85 -26.95 20.21 -74.36
C TYR A 85 -25.59 19.71 -73.83
N ILE A 86 -25.34 19.92 -72.53
CA ILE A 86 -24.10 19.47 -71.88
C ILE A 86 -24.14 17.94 -71.69
N GLU A 87 -23.20 17.23 -72.33
CA GLU A 87 -23.00 15.79 -72.15
C GLU A 87 -22.35 15.49 -70.79
N ARG A 88 -21.33 16.26 -70.42
CA ARG A 88 -20.50 16.04 -69.23
C ARG A 88 -19.61 17.25 -68.89
N PHE A 89 -18.96 17.15 -67.74
CA PHE A 89 -17.96 18.09 -67.25
C PHE A 89 -16.59 17.42 -67.07
N VAL A 90 -15.54 18.22 -67.13
CA VAL A 90 -14.18 17.89 -66.66
C VAL A 90 -13.81 18.88 -65.57
N TRP A 91 -13.29 18.39 -64.44
CA TRP A 91 -12.71 19.24 -63.40
C TRP A 91 -11.24 18.91 -63.16
N ALA A 92 -10.46 19.91 -62.75
CA ALA A 92 -9.08 19.74 -62.33
C ALA A 92 -8.78 20.65 -61.13
N LEU A 93 -7.77 20.28 -60.35
CA LEU A 93 -7.26 21.06 -59.21
C LEU A 93 -5.80 21.39 -59.47
N SER A 94 -5.44 22.68 -59.37
CA SER A 94 -4.04 23.11 -59.35
C SER A 94 -3.66 23.69 -57.99
N SER A 95 -2.38 23.55 -57.64
CA SER A 95 -1.72 24.45 -56.69
C SER A 95 -1.60 25.85 -57.28
N GLY A 96 -1.44 26.85 -56.40
CA GLY A 96 -1.12 28.22 -56.78
C GLY A 96 -2.30 29.09 -57.19
N THR A 97 -1.94 30.35 -57.46
CA THR A 97 -2.83 31.47 -57.77
C THR A 97 -3.55 31.32 -59.12
N ALA A 98 -4.72 31.95 -59.24
CA ALA A 98 -5.40 32.09 -60.53
C ALA A 98 -4.55 32.85 -61.56
N GLN A 99 -4.69 32.47 -62.83
CA GLN A 99 -4.00 32.99 -64.02
C GLN A 99 -3.68 34.51 -63.97
N ASP A 100 -2.41 34.90 -64.09
CA ASP A 100 -2.06 36.33 -64.28
C ASP A 100 -2.19 36.68 -65.78
N PRO A 101 -3.15 37.55 -66.18
CA PRO A 101 -3.37 37.92 -67.60
C PRO A 101 -2.24 38.78 -68.21
N ARG A 102 -1.04 38.75 -67.64
CA ARG A 102 0.18 39.42 -68.08
C ARG A 102 1.35 38.47 -68.36
N THR A 103 1.24 37.18 -68.02
CA THR A 103 2.34 36.21 -68.14
C THR A 103 1.89 34.84 -68.61
N ASP A 104 2.11 34.54 -69.89
CA ASP A 104 1.81 33.28 -70.60
C ASP A 104 2.60 32.04 -70.10
N ASP A 105 3.11 32.04 -68.86
CA ASP A 105 4.06 31.04 -68.33
C ASP A 105 3.93 30.81 -66.79
N ASP A 106 2.72 30.99 -66.25
CA ASP A 106 2.42 30.63 -64.86
C ASP A 106 2.18 29.12 -64.65
N GLU A 107 1.88 28.71 -63.42
CA GLU A 107 1.61 27.31 -63.08
C GLU A 107 0.30 26.81 -63.72
N GLU A 108 -0.69 27.68 -63.87
CA GLU A 108 -2.02 27.32 -64.37
C GLU A 108 -2.00 27.00 -65.86
N ASP A 109 -1.38 27.86 -66.66
CA ASP A 109 -1.27 27.71 -68.12
C ASP A 109 -0.52 26.44 -68.54
N ARG A 110 0.41 25.98 -67.69
CA ARG A 110 1.17 24.74 -67.92
C ARG A 110 0.41 23.47 -67.54
N PHE A 111 -0.47 23.51 -66.53
CA PHE A 111 -1.15 22.31 -66.02
C PHE A 111 -2.60 22.14 -66.53
N PHE A 112 -3.42 23.20 -66.63
CA PHE A 112 -4.82 23.06 -67.05
C PHE A 112 -5.42 24.27 -67.78
N ASN A 113 -4.85 24.64 -68.94
CA ASN A 113 -5.50 25.57 -69.88
C ASN A 113 -5.97 24.85 -71.17
N PRO A 114 -7.26 24.45 -71.28
CA PRO A 114 -7.80 23.78 -72.46
C PRO A 114 -8.10 24.74 -73.62
N GLY A 115 -8.23 26.04 -73.36
CA GLY A 115 -8.40 27.07 -74.40
C GLY A 115 -7.15 27.26 -75.25
N VAL A 116 -5.97 27.14 -74.63
CA VAL A 116 -4.65 27.13 -75.29
C VAL A 116 -4.27 25.72 -75.76
N ASN A 117 -4.46 24.71 -74.92
CA ASN A 117 -4.11 23.33 -75.25
C ASN A 117 -5.17 22.32 -74.78
N ALA A 118 -6.02 21.89 -75.71
CA ALA A 118 -7.09 20.90 -75.49
C ALA A 118 -6.63 19.56 -74.90
N SER A 119 -5.33 19.18 -75.00
CA SER A 119 -4.84 17.93 -74.40
C SER A 119 -4.83 17.97 -72.86
N THR A 120 -4.89 19.15 -72.24
CA THR A 120 -5.00 19.29 -70.77
C THR A 120 -6.28 18.66 -70.20
N LEU A 121 -7.35 18.54 -71.01
CA LEU A 121 -8.58 17.82 -70.63
C LEU A 121 -8.34 16.33 -70.31
N ALA A 122 -7.20 15.74 -70.73
CA ALA A 122 -6.82 14.39 -70.38
C ALA A 122 -6.25 14.25 -68.95
N VAL A 123 -5.86 15.36 -68.32
CA VAL A 123 -5.41 15.41 -66.91
C VAL A 123 -6.59 15.53 -65.95
N GLY A 124 -7.69 16.14 -66.40
CA GLY A 124 -8.88 16.38 -65.59
C GLY A 124 -9.77 15.16 -65.39
N HIS A 125 -10.55 15.18 -64.30
CA HIS A 125 -11.51 14.15 -63.93
C HIS A 125 -12.88 14.39 -64.58
N TRP A 126 -13.37 13.37 -65.28
CA TRP A 126 -14.62 13.42 -66.03
C TRP A 126 -15.83 13.06 -65.14
N THR A 127 -16.91 13.83 -65.23
CA THR A 127 -18.13 13.62 -64.44
C THR A 127 -19.39 14.10 -65.16
N THR A 128 -20.52 13.43 -64.96
CA THR A 128 -21.85 13.90 -65.42
C THR A 128 -22.65 14.58 -64.30
N ARG A 129 -22.07 14.75 -63.11
CA ARG A 129 -22.72 15.47 -61.99
C ARG A 129 -22.60 16.98 -62.18
N THR A 130 -23.58 17.69 -61.66
CA THR A 130 -23.62 19.16 -61.50
C THR A 130 -23.06 19.63 -60.15
N ASP A 131 -22.56 18.71 -59.34
CA ASP A 131 -22.00 19.00 -58.03
C ASP A 131 -21.00 17.91 -57.59
N SER A 132 -20.08 18.30 -56.72
CA SER A 132 -19.25 17.37 -55.97
C SER A 132 -18.76 18.00 -54.67
N ILE A 133 -18.43 17.12 -53.73
CA ILE A 133 -17.65 17.45 -52.55
C ILE A 133 -16.18 17.22 -52.88
N PHE A 134 -15.35 18.21 -52.60
CA PHE A 134 -13.90 18.14 -52.66
C PHE A 134 -13.33 18.24 -51.25
N ASN A 135 -12.43 17.32 -50.87
CA ASN A 135 -11.64 17.39 -49.64
C ASN A 135 -10.20 17.71 -50.04
N PHE A 136 -9.55 18.60 -49.29
CA PHE A 136 -8.20 19.09 -49.56
C PHE A 136 -7.29 18.74 -48.39
N THR A 137 -6.16 18.09 -48.68
CA THR A 137 -5.09 17.94 -47.68
C THR A 137 -4.38 19.28 -47.53
N VAL A 138 -4.28 19.75 -46.29
CA VAL A 138 -3.41 20.87 -45.92
C VAL A 138 -2.09 20.28 -45.42
N ASP A 139 -1.04 20.42 -46.22
CA ASP A 139 0.26 19.78 -45.96
C ASP A 139 0.91 20.28 -44.65
N ASN A 140 1.65 19.39 -43.96
CA ASN A 140 2.25 19.72 -42.67
C ASN A 140 3.30 20.83 -42.79
N GLY A 141 3.00 22.01 -42.23
CA GLY A 141 3.92 23.15 -42.21
C GLY A 141 3.45 24.29 -41.33
N ALA A 142 4.17 25.42 -41.39
CA ALA A 142 3.82 26.64 -40.65
C ALA A 142 2.58 27.37 -41.20
N ASN A 143 2.11 26.98 -42.39
CA ASN A 143 0.96 27.59 -43.06
C ASN A 143 -0.28 26.70 -42.85
N PRO A 144 -1.25 27.09 -42.01
CA PRO A 144 -2.52 26.36 -41.84
C PRO A 144 -3.49 26.63 -43.00
N SER A 145 -2.97 26.91 -44.19
CA SER A 145 -3.70 27.39 -45.36
C SER A 145 -2.97 26.96 -46.62
N ALA A 146 -3.70 26.39 -47.57
CA ALA A 146 -3.18 26.01 -48.88
C ALA A 146 -3.99 26.70 -49.99
N GLU A 147 -3.28 27.38 -50.89
CA GLU A 147 -3.88 27.94 -52.12
C GLU A 147 -4.21 26.80 -53.09
N ARG A 148 -5.43 26.86 -53.63
CA ARG A 148 -5.99 25.88 -54.57
C ARG A 148 -6.88 26.60 -55.57
N THR A 149 -6.76 26.21 -56.84
CA THR A 149 -7.70 26.64 -57.89
C THR A 149 -8.44 25.42 -58.44
N LEU A 150 -9.77 25.46 -58.39
CA LEU A 150 -10.65 24.50 -59.05
C LEU A 150 -10.99 25.02 -60.45
N HIS A 151 -10.66 24.21 -61.44
CA HIS A 151 -11.00 24.43 -62.84
C HIS A 151 -12.15 23.51 -63.23
N LEU A 152 -13.08 24.00 -64.03
CA LEU A 152 -14.23 23.24 -64.51
C LEU A 152 -14.57 23.62 -65.95
N VAL A 153 -14.81 22.60 -66.78
CA VAL A 153 -15.10 22.70 -68.21
C VAL A 153 -16.36 21.90 -68.52
N ALA A 154 -17.35 22.52 -69.15
CA ALA A 154 -18.49 21.84 -69.75
C ALA A 154 -18.16 21.34 -71.17
N LEU A 155 -18.75 20.21 -71.58
CA LEU A 155 -18.67 19.66 -72.93
C LEU A 155 -20.08 19.33 -73.46
N ASP A 156 -20.33 19.65 -74.73
CA ASP A 156 -21.64 19.49 -75.38
C ASP A 156 -21.86 18.11 -76.04
N ASP A 157 -23.05 17.90 -76.61
CA ASP A 157 -23.45 16.67 -77.32
C ASP A 157 -22.68 16.38 -78.61
N ARG A 158 -21.80 17.28 -79.06
CA ARG A 158 -21.03 17.17 -80.32
C ARG A 158 -19.52 17.26 -80.10
N GLY A 159 -19.08 17.34 -78.84
CA GLY A 159 -17.69 17.30 -78.43
C GLY A 159 -16.94 18.63 -78.54
N ALA A 160 -17.63 19.78 -78.67
CA ALA A 160 -16.98 21.04 -78.31
C ALA A 160 -17.05 21.25 -76.79
N PHE A 161 -16.17 22.11 -76.30
CA PHE A 161 -15.88 22.29 -74.89
C PHE A 161 -15.63 23.76 -74.59
N ASP A 162 -15.88 24.16 -73.35
CA ASP A 162 -15.61 25.52 -72.90
C ASP A 162 -14.10 25.80 -72.92
N ARG A 163 -13.70 26.81 -73.70
CA ARG A 163 -12.30 27.25 -73.84
C ARG A 163 -11.89 28.24 -72.74
N THR A 164 -12.83 28.64 -71.89
CA THR A 164 -12.71 29.60 -70.81
C THR A 164 -13.23 28.95 -69.53
N PRO A 165 -12.48 28.02 -68.92
CA PRO A 165 -12.95 27.23 -67.77
C PRO A 165 -13.57 28.09 -66.68
N ALA A 166 -14.66 27.63 -66.08
CA ALA A 166 -15.12 28.20 -64.84
C ALA A 166 -14.08 27.92 -63.75
N ARG A 167 -13.52 28.99 -63.19
CA ARG A 167 -12.47 28.96 -62.17
C ARG A 167 -13.04 29.31 -60.81
N LEU A 168 -12.42 28.75 -59.78
CA LEU A 168 -12.62 29.16 -58.39
C LEU A 168 -11.28 29.04 -57.66
N HIS A 169 -10.66 30.18 -57.36
CA HIS A 169 -9.48 30.25 -56.50
C HIS A 169 -9.89 30.51 -55.04
N PHE A 170 -9.39 29.70 -54.12
CA PHE A 170 -9.75 29.73 -52.70
C PHE A 170 -8.59 29.28 -51.81
N PHE A 171 -8.69 29.59 -50.52
CA PHE A 171 -7.77 29.11 -49.50
C PHE A 171 -8.42 27.97 -48.71
N ALA A 172 -7.83 26.78 -48.79
CA ALA A 172 -8.21 25.63 -47.97
C ALA A 172 -7.51 25.76 -46.60
N ASN A 173 -8.27 26.15 -45.58
CA ASN A 173 -7.75 26.41 -44.24
C ASN A 173 -8.00 25.25 -43.27
N SER A 174 -7.01 25.03 -42.42
CA SER A 174 -7.09 24.29 -41.16
C SER A 174 -7.26 25.29 -40.00
N LEU A 175 -8.00 24.90 -38.95
CA LEU A 175 -8.07 25.65 -37.69
C LEU A 175 -6.81 25.46 -36.81
N GLY A 176 -5.88 24.60 -37.23
CA GLY A 176 -4.62 24.30 -36.55
C GLY A 176 -4.33 22.80 -36.54
N SER A 177 -3.07 22.42 -36.32
CA SER A 177 -2.68 21.02 -36.17
C SER A 177 -3.35 20.36 -34.96
N PRO A 178 -3.65 19.05 -35.00
CA PRO A 178 -4.05 18.32 -33.81
C PRO A 178 -2.96 18.37 -32.73
N THR A 179 -3.38 18.47 -31.47
CA THR A 179 -2.51 18.27 -30.31
C THR A 179 -2.60 16.83 -29.84
N MET A 180 -1.50 16.25 -29.36
CA MET A 180 -1.46 14.92 -28.76
C MET A 180 -1.11 15.00 -27.28
N GLN A 181 -1.71 14.12 -26.48
CA GLN A 181 -1.37 13.91 -25.08
C GLN A 181 -1.15 12.43 -24.82
N PHE A 182 -0.05 12.08 -24.14
CA PHE A 182 0.26 10.72 -23.72
C PHE A 182 -0.25 10.45 -22.30
N PHE A 183 -0.55 9.18 -22.01
CA PHE A 183 -1.06 8.72 -20.72
C PHE A 183 -0.43 7.38 -20.33
N ARG A 184 0.05 7.25 -19.10
CA ARG A 184 0.37 5.96 -18.48
C ARG A 184 -0.91 5.35 -17.89
N ILE A 185 -1.23 4.11 -18.23
CA ILE A 185 -2.36 3.38 -17.63
C ILE A 185 -1.83 2.42 -16.55
N ASN A 186 -2.12 2.72 -15.28
CA ASN A 186 -1.77 1.87 -14.14
C ASN A 186 -3.04 1.24 -13.53
N GLY A 187 -3.28 -0.04 -13.81
CA GLY A 187 -4.52 -0.71 -13.41
C GLY A 187 -5.74 -0.11 -14.12
N THR A 188 -6.56 0.63 -13.37
CA THR A 188 -7.68 1.44 -13.88
C THR A 188 -7.32 2.90 -14.12
N ASP A 189 -6.22 3.38 -13.54
CA ASP A 189 -5.94 4.80 -13.44
C ASP A 189 -5.16 5.27 -14.67
N THR A 190 -5.60 6.39 -15.25
CA THR A 190 -5.03 6.96 -16.48
C THR A 190 -4.35 8.28 -16.15
N VAL A 191 -3.01 8.25 -16.07
CA VAL A 191 -2.19 9.38 -15.64
C VAL A 191 -1.66 10.13 -16.87
N ALA A 192 -2.08 11.38 -17.04
CA ALA A 192 -1.60 12.23 -18.13
C ALA A 192 -0.12 12.60 -17.95
N MET A 193 0.67 12.39 -19.00
CA MET A 193 2.10 12.71 -19.03
C MET A 193 2.32 14.13 -19.56
N ALA A 194 3.29 14.84 -18.99
CA ALA A 194 3.67 16.16 -19.49
C ALA A 194 4.46 16.05 -20.81
N PRO A 195 4.34 17.01 -21.76
CA PRO A 195 5.12 16.98 -23.00
C PRO A 195 6.62 16.93 -22.73
N GLY A 196 7.31 15.95 -23.32
CA GLY A 196 8.76 15.73 -23.12
C GLY A 196 9.14 15.08 -21.79
N ALA A 197 8.18 14.71 -20.93
CA ALA A 197 8.47 13.90 -19.74
C ALA A 197 8.92 12.49 -20.15
N VAL A 198 9.85 11.94 -19.38
CA VAL A 198 10.29 10.54 -19.48
C VAL A 198 9.61 9.75 -18.37
N ASP A 199 9.09 8.57 -18.69
CA ASP A 199 8.47 7.64 -17.76
C ASP A 199 9.40 6.47 -17.43
N THR A 200 9.11 5.69 -16.39
CA THR A 200 10.03 4.67 -15.88
C THR A 200 9.32 3.35 -15.61
N VAL A 201 9.97 2.24 -15.98
CA VAL A 201 9.38 0.90 -16.05
C VAL A 201 10.37 -0.12 -15.49
N GLY A 202 9.95 -0.93 -14.53
CA GLY A 202 10.76 -2.05 -14.04
C GLY A 202 10.91 -3.14 -15.09
N TYR A 203 12.11 -3.71 -15.22
CA TYR A 203 12.36 -4.89 -16.03
C TYR A 203 11.48 -6.05 -15.57
N GLY A 204 10.75 -6.70 -16.49
CA GLY A 204 9.77 -7.73 -16.12
C GLY A 204 8.36 -7.21 -15.78
N HIS A 205 8.15 -5.89 -15.68
CA HIS A 205 6.86 -5.31 -15.29
C HIS A 205 6.01 -4.87 -16.50
N PRO A 206 4.71 -5.24 -16.55
CA PRO A 206 3.84 -4.90 -17.67
C PRO A 206 3.56 -3.40 -17.72
N TYR A 207 3.68 -2.82 -18.92
CA TYR A 207 3.52 -1.39 -19.17
C TYR A 207 2.37 -1.11 -20.15
N ARG A 208 1.67 0.00 -19.94
CA ARG A 208 0.59 0.44 -20.83
C ARG A 208 0.70 1.93 -21.09
N LEU A 209 1.00 2.26 -22.35
CA LEU A 209 0.99 3.61 -22.87
C LEU A 209 -0.27 3.82 -23.68
N ALA A 210 -0.93 4.96 -23.51
CA ALA A 210 -2.00 5.41 -24.39
C ALA A 210 -1.73 6.84 -24.86
N TRP A 211 -2.40 7.24 -25.93
CA TRP A 211 -2.42 8.62 -26.41
C TRP A 211 -3.82 9.00 -26.86
N LEU A 212 -4.14 10.30 -26.73
CA LEU A 212 -5.33 10.90 -27.33
C LEU A 212 -4.89 12.13 -28.10
N ALA A 213 -5.33 12.25 -29.34
CA ALA A 213 -5.19 13.48 -30.10
C ALA A 213 -6.51 14.25 -30.17
N ARG A 214 -6.41 15.58 -30.28
CA ARG A 214 -7.55 16.50 -30.38
C ARG A 214 -7.27 17.51 -31.48
N SER A 215 -8.09 17.52 -32.52
CA SER A 215 -8.05 18.57 -33.55
C SER A 215 -9.10 19.66 -33.30
N LEU A 216 -8.75 20.89 -33.70
CA LEU A 216 -9.69 21.99 -33.80
C LEU A 216 -10.61 21.84 -35.03
N ASN A 217 -10.19 21.09 -36.06
CA ASN A 217 -10.92 20.86 -37.33
C ASN A 217 -12.23 20.06 -37.19
N ILE A 218 -12.54 19.61 -35.98
CA ILE A 218 -13.74 18.86 -35.59
C ILE A 218 -14.82 19.80 -35.02
N ARG A 219 -14.41 20.98 -34.53
CA ARG A 219 -15.17 21.77 -33.57
C ARG A 219 -16.32 22.54 -34.22
N GLY A 220 -17.52 21.96 -34.18
CA GLY A 220 -18.76 22.60 -34.64
C GLY A 220 -19.63 21.71 -35.54
N TYR A 221 -19.11 20.57 -35.97
CA TYR A 221 -19.87 19.55 -36.68
C TYR A 221 -20.62 18.64 -35.70
N GLY A 222 -21.78 18.12 -36.13
CA GLY A 222 -22.48 17.04 -35.43
C GLY A 222 -22.06 15.67 -35.96
N ASP A 223 -22.32 14.62 -35.18
CA ASP A 223 -21.83 13.26 -35.42
C ASP A 223 -22.21 12.71 -36.82
N GLU A 224 -23.43 12.98 -37.29
CA GLU A 224 -23.89 12.62 -38.65
C GLU A 224 -23.07 13.33 -39.74
N THR A 225 -22.69 14.59 -39.52
CA THR A 225 -21.82 15.32 -40.44
C THR A 225 -20.39 14.78 -40.37
N LEU A 226 -19.90 14.43 -39.17
CA LEU A 226 -18.56 13.87 -38.98
C LEU A 226 -18.41 12.49 -39.64
N ALA A 227 -19.43 11.62 -39.57
CA ALA A 227 -19.47 10.35 -40.29
C ALA A 227 -19.52 10.51 -41.83
N LEU A 228 -19.99 11.66 -42.33
CA LEU A 228 -19.91 12.03 -43.75
C LEU A 228 -18.60 12.75 -44.10
N LEU A 229 -17.87 13.28 -43.11
CA LEU A 229 -16.59 13.97 -43.24
C LEU A 229 -15.40 13.02 -43.26
N ASP A 230 -15.51 11.88 -42.58
CA ASP A 230 -14.45 10.87 -42.48
C ASP A 230 -13.96 10.40 -43.87
N THR A 231 -12.65 10.49 -44.05
CA THR A 231 -11.89 10.08 -45.24
C THR A 231 -10.72 9.17 -44.87
N LEU A 232 -10.57 8.80 -43.60
CA LEU A 232 -9.44 8.02 -43.07
C LEU A 232 -9.79 6.53 -43.04
N PRO A 233 -9.14 5.66 -43.85
CA PRO A 233 -9.45 4.23 -43.83
C PRO A 233 -8.74 3.55 -42.65
N PRO A 234 -9.44 2.75 -41.81
CA PRO A 234 -10.80 2.24 -41.97
C PRO A 234 -11.93 3.14 -41.43
N LEU A 235 -13.01 3.19 -42.23
CA LEU A 235 -14.23 3.97 -42.05
C LEU A 235 -15.15 3.41 -40.94
N THR A 236 -14.70 3.37 -39.68
CA THR A 236 -15.50 2.84 -38.55
C THR A 236 -15.79 3.83 -37.42
N ASP A 237 -14.94 4.83 -37.18
CA ASP A 237 -15.22 5.99 -36.27
C ASP A 237 -14.26 7.20 -36.47
N GLY A 238 -13.51 7.25 -37.58
CA GLY A 238 -12.19 7.86 -37.71
C GLY A 238 -12.09 9.39 -37.80
N ILE A 239 -12.67 10.15 -36.88
CA ILE A 239 -12.53 11.63 -36.83
C ILE A 239 -11.05 12.07 -36.70
N VAL A 240 -10.24 11.25 -36.03
CA VAL A 240 -8.78 11.36 -35.93
C VAL A 240 -8.22 9.95 -36.00
N GLY A 241 -7.35 9.68 -36.98
CA GLY A 241 -6.71 8.37 -37.15
C GLY A 241 -5.28 8.38 -36.60
N TYR A 242 -4.81 7.23 -36.12
CA TYR A 242 -3.55 7.07 -35.38
C TYR A 242 -2.57 6.12 -36.06
N LYS A 243 -1.28 6.46 -36.03
CA LYS A 243 -0.18 5.55 -36.39
C LYS A 243 1.00 5.74 -35.43
N TRP A 244 1.76 4.69 -35.15
CA TRP A 244 2.87 4.70 -34.20
C TRP A 244 4.07 3.91 -34.75
N LEU A 245 5.28 4.21 -34.24
CA LEU A 245 6.47 3.37 -34.39
C LEU A 245 7.28 3.39 -33.09
N MET A 246 8.22 2.45 -32.95
CA MET A 246 9.07 2.33 -31.77
C MET A 246 10.55 2.35 -32.14
N ARG A 247 11.40 2.76 -31.20
CA ARG A 247 12.87 2.86 -31.32
C ARG A 247 13.53 2.47 -29.99
N GLY A 248 14.79 2.03 -30.05
CA GLY A 248 15.52 1.48 -28.91
C GLY A 248 15.31 -0.02 -28.69
N LEU A 249 14.61 -0.69 -29.62
CA LEU A 249 14.28 -2.10 -29.55
C LEU A 249 15.17 -2.94 -30.49
N PRO A 250 15.93 -3.93 -29.97
CA PRO A 250 16.76 -4.80 -30.80
C PRO A 250 15.95 -5.50 -31.89
N GLY A 251 16.43 -5.41 -33.14
CA GLY A 251 15.77 -5.94 -34.33
C GLY A 251 14.68 -5.05 -34.95
N GLU A 252 14.41 -3.87 -34.38
CA GLU A 252 13.45 -2.88 -34.89
C GLU A 252 14.14 -1.57 -35.33
N GLU A 253 15.41 -1.66 -35.78
CA GLU A 253 16.14 -0.55 -36.41
C GLU A 253 15.64 -0.32 -37.85
N CYS A 254 14.40 0.16 -37.97
CA CYS A 254 13.76 0.45 -39.25
C CYS A 254 14.23 1.81 -39.79
N ASP A 255 14.79 1.81 -41.00
CA ASP A 255 15.27 3.02 -41.67
C ASP A 255 14.09 3.81 -42.25
N VAL A 256 13.62 4.79 -41.47
CA VAL A 256 12.55 5.74 -41.84
C VAL A 256 12.84 6.59 -43.09
N THR A 257 14.02 6.49 -43.71
CA THR A 257 14.33 7.14 -45.00
C THR A 257 14.10 6.22 -46.21
N ASN A 258 14.03 4.90 -46.01
CA ASN A 258 13.89 3.89 -47.07
C ASN A 258 12.68 2.95 -46.87
N GLU A 259 12.15 2.81 -45.65
CA GLU A 259 11.04 1.90 -45.33
C GLU A 259 9.90 2.59 -44.55
N ASP A 260 8.65 2.17 -44.81
CA ASP A 260 7.49 2.63 -44.03
C ASP A 260 7.39 1.85 -42.71
N CYS A 261 7.99 2.44 -41.66
CA CYS A 261 8.09 1.87 -40.32
C CYS A 261 6.83 2.04 -39.45
N TRP A 262 5.76 2.67 -39.95
CA TRP A 262 4.59 3.00 -39.14
C TRP A 262 3.60 1.83 -39.02
N HIS A 263 2.99 1.69 -37.85
CA HIS A 263 1.93 0.75 -37.52
C HIS A 263 0.65 1.51 -37.16
N PRO A 264 -0.56 0.93 -37.34
CA PRO A 264 -0.82 -0.40 -37.88
C PRO A 264 -0.53 -0.48 -39.39
N ARG A 265 -0.21 -1.70 -39.88
CA ARG A 265 0.08 -1.97 -41.30
C ARG A 265 -1.01 -2.84 -41.91
N ARG A 266 -1.34 -2.61 -43.18
CA ARG A 266 -2.23 -3.45 -44.00
C ARG A 266 -1.43 -4.11 -45.11
N PHE A 267 -1.67 -5.40 -45.31
CA PHE A 267 -1.11 -6.13 -46.44
C PHE A 267 -1.97 -5.91 -47.68
N ASN A 268 -1.36 -5.50 -48.79
CA ASN A 268 -1.99 -5.41 -50.10
C ASN A 268 -1.65 -6.65 -50.93
N GLU A 269 -2.62 -7.58 -51.03
CA GLU A 269 -2.48 -8.81 -51.80
C GLU A 269 -2.13 -8.57 -53.28
N SER A 270 -2.49 -7.42 -53.85
CA SER A 270 -2.23 -7.09 -55.26
C SER A 270 -0.79 -6.64 -55.56
N THR A 271 -0.07 -6.11 -54.55
CA THR A 271 1.34 -5.72 -54.67
C THR A 271 2.28 -6.62 -53.87
N ASN A 272 1.75 -7.52 -53.05
CA ASN A 272 2.49 -8.35 -52.09
C ASN A 272 3.37 -7.50 -51.15
N ASP A 273 2.83 -6.36 -50.71
CA ASP A 273 3.51 -5.36 -49.89
C ASP A 273 2.63 -4.95 -48.69
N SER A 274 3.23 -4.34 -47.66
CA SER A 274 2.52 -3.87 -46.47
C SER A 274 2.75 -2.38 -46.20
N PHE A 275 1.68 -1.60 -46.29
CA PHE A 275 1.68 -0.16 -46.10
C PHE A 275 1.11 0.21 -44.72
N SER A 276 1.61 1.29 -44.11
CA SER A 276 0.99 1.84 -42.90
C SER A 276 -0.38 2.46 -43.22
N TYR A 277 -1.26 2.47 -42.23
CA TYR A 277 -2.51 3.22 -42.28
C TYR A 277 -2.79 3.85 -40.93
N PHE A 278 -3.71 4.81 -40.88
CA PHE A 278 -4.14 5.42 -39.65
C PHE A 278 -5.35 4.66 -39.09
N GLY A 279 -5.16 3.97 -37.95
CA GLY A 279 -6.19 3.17 -37.29
C GLY A 279 -6.77 3.82 -36.03
N ASP A 280 -7.57 3.02 -35.33
CA ASP A 280 -8.21 3.28 -34.03
C ASP A 280 -7.29 2.97 -32.82
N ASP A 281 -6.18 2.28 -33.06
CA ASP A 281 -5.16 1.95 -32.05
C ASP A 281 -4.61 3.20 -31.34
N THR A 282 -5.13 3.43 -30.13
CA THR A 282 -4.77 4.56 -29.24
C THR A 282 -3.96 4.14 -28.02
N ALA A 283 -3.58 2.86 -27.91
CA ALA A 283 -2.78 2.33 -26.80
C ALA A 283 -1.89 1.14 -27.17
N LEU A 284 -0.73 1.07 -26.54
CA LEU A 284 0.20 -0.07 -26.57
C LEU A 284 0.21 -0.75 -25.20
N ARG A 285 0.13 -2.08 -25.20
CA ARG A 285 0.24 -2.91 -24.00
C ARG A 285 1.44 -3.84 -24.13
N PHE A 286 2.47 -3.56 -23.34
CA PHE A 286 3.62 -4.45 -23.16
C PHE A 286 3.31 -5.36 -21.97
N ALA A 287 3.32 -6.68 -22.19
CA ALA A 287 3.32 -7.66 -21.10
C ALA A 287 4.67 -7.67 -20.38
N ASN A 288 5.77 -7.45 -21.12
CA ASN A 288 7.15 -7.37 -20.60
C ASN A 288 7.52 -8.59 -19.72
N ASP A 289 7.00 -9.78 -20.05
CA ASP A 289 7.10 -10.99 -19.24
C ASP A 289 7.92 -12.11 -19.92
N GLY A 290 8.31 -11.92 -21.18
CA GLY A 290 9.03 -12.91 -21.98
C GLY A 290 8.14 -14.04 -22.51
N SER A 291 6.81 -13.91 -22.40
CA SER A 291 5.85 -14.97 -22.77
C SER A 291 5.84 -15.32 -24.26
N ALA A 292 6.31 -14.42 -25.14
CA ALA A 292 6.56 -14.69 -26.54
C ALA A 292 7.65 -13.76 -27.11
N THR A 293 8.12 -14.05 -28.33
CA THR A 293 9.14 -13.25 -29.04
C THR A 293 8.61 -11.94 -29.64
N GLY A 294 7.29 -11.75 -29.71
CA GLY A 294 6.67 -10.54 -30.23
C GLY A 294 6.93 -9.32 -29.35
N THR A 295 6.97 -8.13 -29.95
CA THR A 295 7.39 -6.89 -29.29
C THR A 295 6.61 -6.55 -28.02
N PHE A 296 5.33 -6.92 -27.98
CA PHE A 296 4.43 -6.68 -26.85
C PHE A 296 4.48 -7.77 -25.76
N GLN A 297 5.25 -8.83 -25.97
CA GLN A 297 5.36 -9.98 -25.05
C GLN A 297 6.80 -10.27 -24.61
N ARG A 298 7.80 -9.87 -25.42
CA ARG A 298 9.20 -10.02 -25.03
C ARG A 298 9.53 -9.17 -23.80
N LEU A 299 10.51 -9.62 -23.03
CA LEU A 299 11.19 -8.76 -22.07
C LEU A 299 11.82 -7.60 -22.84
N LEU A 300 11.52 -6.39 -22.40
CA LEU A 300 12.08 -5.17 -22.96
C LEU A 300 13.57 -5.06 -22.57
N PRO A 301 14.45 -4.56 -23.46
CA PRO A 301 15.84 -4.30 -23.09
C PRO A 301 15.90 -3.24 -22.00
N SER A 302 16.94 -3.26 -21.15
CA SER A 302 17.26 -2.08 -20.33
C SER A 302 17.75 -0.93 -21.23
N GLY A 303 17.38 0.30 -20.90
CA GLY A 303 17.63 1.51 -21.69
C GLY A 303 16.38 2.33 -22.03
N THR A 304 16.57 3.37 -22.85
CA THR A 304 15.45 4.21 -23.36
C THR A 304 14.74 3.55 -24.53
N ILE A 305 13.42 3.46 -24.45
CA ILE A 305 12.52 3.17 -25.58
C ILE A 305 11.81 4.47 -25.96
N GLU A 306 11.90 4.88 -27.24
CA GLU A 306 11.18 6.02 -27.80
C GLU A 306 9.98 5.51 -28.62
N VAL A 307 8.77 5.80 -28.16
CA VAL A 307 7.53 5.60 -28.92
C VAL A 307 7.24 6.90 -29.65
N ILE A 308 7.13 6.83 -30.97
CA ILE A 308 6.67 7.96 -31.78
C ILE A 308 5.25 7.64 -32.23
N ALA A 309 4.27 8.25 -31.57
CA ALA A 309 2.87 8.19 -31.97
C ALA A 309 2.52 9.45 -32.77
N ASN A 310 1.70 9.29 -33.80
CA ASN A 310 1.30 10.35 -34.70
C ASN A 310 -0.20 10.20 -34.98
N ALA A 311 -0.86 11.33 -35.18
CA ALA A 311 -2.28 11.36 -35.47
C ALA A 311 -2.56 12.34 -36.60
N ILE A 312 -3.46 11.98 -37.49
CA ILE A 312 -3.96 12.82 -38.58
C ILE A 312 -5.44 13.09 -38.35
N ASP A 313 -5.88 14.31 -38.64
CA ASP A 313 -7.29 14.66 -38.57
C ASP A 313 -7.98 14.62 -39.95
N ILE A 314 -9.30 14.83 -39.95
CA ILE A 314 -10.14 14.97 -41.15
C ILE A 314 -9.68 16.06 -42.14
N ALA A 315 -8.77 16.96 -41.79
CA ALA A 315 -8.16 17.95 -42.69
C ALA A 315 -6.85 17.46 -43.36
N GLY A 316 -6.42 16.24 -43.05
CA GLY A 316 -5.13 15.70 -43.47
C GLY A 316 -3.93 16.25 -42.69
N VAL A 317 -4.15 17.01 -41.60
CA VAL A 317 -3.08 17.64 -40.83
C VAL A 317 -2.60 16.70 -39.74
N GLU A 318 -1.30 16.44 -39.67
CA GLU A 318 -0.69 15.62 -38.62
C GLU A 318 -0.32 16.45 -37.37
N VAL A 319 -0.12 15.76 -36.24
CA VAL A 319 0.40 16.35 -34.99
C VAL A 319 1.80 16.96 -35.21
N ALA A 320 2.11 18.09 -34.57
CA ALA A 320 3.44 18.71 -34.67
C ALA A 320 4.56 17.77 -34.15
N GLU A 321 5.70 17.69 -34.85
CA GLU A 321 6.70 16.61 -34.65
C GLU A 321 7.19 16.45 -33.20
N HIS A 322 7.42 17.56 -32.49
CA HIS A 322 7.87 17.56 -31.10
C HIS A 322 6.85 16.95 -30.13
N ALA A 323 5.56 16.95 -30.47
CA ALA A 323 4.48 16.37 -29.68
C ALA A 323 4.18 14.89 -30.03
N ARG A 324 4.86 14.33 -31.05
CA ARG A 324 4.74 12.91 -31.45
C ARG A 324 5.53 11.96 -30.56
N ARG A 325 6.53 12.46 -29.83
CA ARG A 325 7.54 11.61 -29.17
C ARG A 325 7.24 11.44 -27.69
N PHE A 326 7.22 10.19 -27.26
CA PHE A 326 7.20 9.79 -25.86
C PHE A 326 8.38 8.86 -25.57
N ARG A 327 8.94 8.94 -24.37
CA ARG A 327 10.08 8.11 -23.96
C ARG A 327 9.80 7.48 -22.62
N PHE A 328 10.16 6.22 -22.49
CA PHE A 328 10.24 5.56 -21.19
C PHE A 328 11.55 4.80 -21.06
N ILE A 329 12.04 4.71 -19.83
CA ILE A 329 13.26 3.97 -19.47
C ILE A 329 12.81 2.65 -18.87
N VAL A 330 13.37 1.56 -19.37
CA VAL A 330 13.30 0.25 -18.71
C VAL A 330 14.63 0.05 -18.00
N ASN A 331 14.62 -0.19 -16.69
CA ASN A 331 15.80 -0.54 -15.90
C ASN A 331 15.48 -1.76 -15.01
N PHE A 332 16.48 -2.54 -14.55
CA PHE A 332 16.31 -3.60 -13.55
C PHE A 332 16.03 -3.02 -12.17
N ASP A 333 15.22 -3.67 -11.34
CA ASP A 333 14.97 -3.15 -9.98
C ASP A 333 16.25 -3.22 -9.13
N PRO A 334 16.54 -2.18 -8.32
CA PRO A 334 17.74 -2.13 -7.51
C PRO A 334 17.71 -3.25 -6.45
N GLN A 335 18.89 -3.69 -6.02
CA GLN A 335 19.06 -4.86 -5.15
C GLN A 335 19.47 -4.42 -3.75
N THR A 336 18.72 -4.85 -2.74
CA THR A 336 19.05 -4.68 -1.32
C THR A 336 19.54 -6.00 -0.72
N LEU A 337 20.54 -5.91 0.14
CA LEU A 337 20.97 -7.01 1.01
C LEU A 337 21.14 -6.46 2.44
N LEU A 338 20.88 -7.29 3.45
CA LEU A 338 21.06 -6.94 4.85
C LEU A 338 22.00 -7.99 5.46
N LEU A 339 23.12 -7.56 6.03
CA LEU A 339 24.15 -8.47 6.56
C LEU A 339 23.61 -9.23 7.78
N ASP A 340 23.87 -10.55 7.85
CA ASP A 340 23.30 -11.45 8.88
C ASP A 340 24.38 -12.30 9.59
N GLY A 341 25.08 -11.66 10.52
CA GLY A 341 26.26 -12.16 11.21
C GLY A 341 27.45 -12.32 10.26
N GLU A 342 27.65 -11.30 9.41
CA GLU A 342 28.71 -11.19 8.40
C GLU A 342 29.44 -9.84 8.54
N THR A 343 30.73 -9.80 8.21
CA THR A 343 31.48 -8.55 7.98
C THR A 343 31.14 -7.95 6.62
N ASP A 344 31.28 -6.64 6.46
CA ASP A 344 31.07 -6.00 5.16
C ASP A 344 32.14 -6.41 4.13
N TRP A 345 31.75 -7.27 3.19
CA TRP A 345 32.60 -7.76 2.10
C TRP A 345 32.65 -6.82 0.88
N ALA A 346 31.80 -5.80 0.83
CA ALA A 346 31.85 -4.74 -0.17
C ALA A 346 32.78 -3.60 0.25
N HIS A 347 32.82 -3.30 1.56
CA HIS A 347 33.55 -2.20 2.19
C HIS A 347 34.51 -2.73 3.28
N THR A 348 35.58 -3.41 2.85
CA THR A 348 36.54 -4.09 3.73
C THR A 348 37.30 -3.19 4.72
N GLU A 349 37.18 -1.86 4.57
CA GLU A 349 37.63 -0.86 5.53
C GLU A 349 36.73 -0.73 6.78
N ASP A 350 35.51 -1.29 6.75
CA ASP A 350 34.63 -1.47 7.90
C ASP A 350 34.89 -2.86 8.52
N PRO A 351 35.54 -2.95 9.70
CA PRO A 351 35.88 -4.22 10.33
C PRO A 351 34.70 -4.87 11.07
N GLU A 352 33.56 -4.19 11.17
CA GLU A 352 32.44 -4.60 12.02
C GLU A 352 31.66 -5.78 11.42
N THR A 353 31.12 -6.63 12.31
CA THR A 353 30.23 -7.74 11.93
C THR A 353 28.79 -7.33 12.23
N TYR A 354 27.92 -7.37 11.23
CA TYR A 354 26.53 -6.91 11.33
C TYR A 354 25.54 -8.09 11.23
N PRO A 355 24.38 -8.02 11.93
CA PRO A 355 24.00 -6.97 12.87
C PRO A 355 24.77 -7.08 14.19
N TYR A 356 24.90 -5.97 14.91
CA TYR A 356 25.45 -5.97 16.27
C TYR A 356 24.60 -5.15 17.24
N TYR A 357 24.78 -5.39 18.53
CA TYR A 357 24.19 -4.57 19.59
C TYR A 357 25.26 -4.00 20.52
N ILE A 358 24.92 -2.88 21.17
CA ILE A 358 25.68 -2.26 22.27
C ILE A 358 24.77 -2.24 23.49
N GLN A 359 25.27 -2.69 24.65
CA GLN A 359 24.52 -2.60 25.90
C GLN A 359 24.53 -1.15 26.44
N LEU A 360 23.34 -0.64 26.83
CA LEU A 360 23.22 0.71 27.39
C LEU A 360 23.86 0.76 28.77
N GLY A 361 24.94 1.55 28.87
CA GLY A 361 25.71 1.70 30.11
C GLY A 361 27.07 1.02 30.07
N ASP A 362 27.38 0.22 29.05
CA ASP A 362 28.74 -0.29 28.84
C ASP A 362 29.70 0.90 28.56
N PRO A 363 30.71 1.16 29.41
CA PRO A 363 31.69 2.21 29.18
C PRO A 363 32.62 1.92 28.00
N GLY A 364 32.80 0.66 27.61
CA GLY A 364 33.59 0.25 26.44
C GLY A 364 32.83 0.39 25.12
N ARG A 365 31.48 0.43 25.17
CA ARG A 365 30.58 0.37 23.99
C ARG A 365 30.89 -0.82 23.07
N THR A 366 31.11 -1.98 23.67
CA THR A 366 31.43 -3.23 23.01
C THR A 366 30.37 -3.57 21.97
N HIS A 367 30.81 -3.88 20.75
CA HIS A 367 29.94 -4.34 19.68
C HIS A 367 29.77 -5.87 19.79
N HIS A 368 28.55 -6.32 20.04
CA HIS A 368 28.21 -7.73 20.16
C HIS A 368 27.46 -8.20 18.91
N PRO A 369 28.10 -8.93 17.97
CA PRO A 369 27.42 -9.42 16.77
C PRO A 369 26.39 -10.50 17.11
N PHE A 370 25.30 -10.54 16.33
CA PHE A 370 24.23 -11.53 16.44
C PHE A 370 23.66 -11.88 15.05
N ARG A 371 22.63 -12.73 14.97
CA ARG A 371 21.98 -13.17 13.73
C ARG A 371 20.46 -13.12 13.77
N SER A 372 19.84 -13.19 12.60
CA SER A 372 18.42 -13.39 12.42
C SER A 372 17.97 -14.69 13.12
N GLY A 373 16.95 -14.58 13.97
CA GLY A 373 16.47 -15.62 14.88
C GLY A 373 17.03 -15.57 16.30
N ASP A 374 18.14 -14.87 16.55
CA ASP A 374 18.72 -14.79 17.90
C ASP A 374 17.84 -14.03 18.90
N ARG A 375 18.10 -14.27 20.19
CA ARG A 375 17.64 -13.41 21.29
C ARG A 375 18.81 -12.57 21.78
N ILE A 376 18.69 -11.25 21.71
CA ILE A 376 19.70 -10.33 22.22
C ILE A 376 19.28 -9.78 23.59
N PRO A 377 20.23 -9.21 24.36
CA PRO A 377 19.93 -8.57 25.63
C PRO A 377 18.90 -7.45 25.52
N ASP A 378 18.20 -7.25 26.62
CA ASP A 378 17.43 -6.06 26.94
C ASP A 378 18.34 -4.83 27.08
N ARG A 379 17.77 -3.61 27.12
CA ARG A 379 18.54 -2.33 27.20
C ARG A 379 19.65 -2.24 26.13
N THR A 380 19.38 -2.66 24.90
CA THR A 380 20.35 -2.60 23.79
C THR A 380 20.06 -1.48 22.80
N TYR A 381 21.13 -0.94 22.22
CA TYR A 381 21.11 -0.21 20.95
C TYR A 381 21.61 -1.14 19.85
N VAL A 382 20.73 -1.49 18.91
CA VAL A 382 21.04 -2.36 17.76
C VAL A 382 21.50 -1.49 16.60
N VAL A 383 22.48 -1.98 15.84
CA VAL A 383 22.89 -1.44 14.55
C VAL A 383 22.87 -2.56 13.51
N VAL A 384 22.21 -2.32 12.39
CA VAL A 384 22.26 -3.19 11.21
C VAL A 384 22.80 -2.42 10.02
N LYS A 385 23.43 -3.12 9.08
CA LYS A 385 23.93 -2.56 7.82
C LYS A 385 23.18 -3.17 6.65
N ALA A 386 22.74 -2.32 5.73
CA ALA A 386 22.26 -2.73 4.42
C ALA A 386 23.31 -2.40 3.36
N LEU A 387 23.47 -3.31 2.42
CA LEU A 387 24.14 -3.07 1.15
C LEU A 387 23.09 -2.84 0.08
N ALA A 388 23.33 -1.91 -0.83
CA ALA A 388 22.45 -1.64 -1.95
C ALA A 388 23.25 -1.44 -3.24
N ARG A 389 22.75 -1.95 -4.37
CA ARG A 389 23.28 -1.60 -5.70
C ARG A 389 22.18 -1.44 -6.72
N ASP A 390 22.48 -0.62 -7.72
CA ASP A 390 21.75 -0.60 -8.99
C ASP A 390 22.40 -1.60 -9.97
N ASP A 391 21.72 -1.99 -11.04
CA ASP A 391 22.33 -2.92 -12.01
C ASP A 391 23.28 -2.18 -12.97
N PRO A 392 24.53 -2.63 -13.17
CA PRO A 392 25.49 -1.94 -14.04
C PRO A 392 25.13 -1.96 -15.54
N ARG A 393 23.99 -2.58 -15.92
CA ARG A 393 23.42 -2.52 -17.26
C ARG A 393 22.40 -1.39 -17.44
N ASP A 394 21.99 -0.72 -16.37
CA ASP A 394 20.91 0.25 -16.37
C ASP A 394 21.33 1.66 -16.81
N MET A 395 20.37 2.37 -17.38
CA MET A 395 20.62 3.67 -17.98
C MET A 395 20.48 4.77 -16.94
N ARG A 396 21.61 5.12 -16.33
CA ARG A 396 21.74 6.25 -15.41
C ARG A 396 21.25 7.54 -16.06
N THR A 397 20.39 8.26 -15.34
CA THR A 397 19.89 9.59 -15.71
C THR A 397 20.53 10.72 -14.89
N ASN A 398 21.22 10.39 -13.80
CA ASN A 398 22.02 11.29 -12.99
C ASN A 398 23.29 10.60 -12.52
N ASP A 399 24.45 10.96 -13.09
CA ASP A 399 25.74 10.36 -12.76
C ASP A 399 26.21 10.64 -11.31
N ASP A 400 25.72 11.73 -10.69
CA ASP A 400 25.99 12.06 -9.29
C ASP A 400 25.13 11.24 -8.30
N TYR A 401 24.10 10.52 -8.76
CA TYR A 401 23.30 9.66 -7.89
C TYR A 401 24.04 8.36 -7.55
N ARG A 402 23.92 7.95 -6.29
CA ARG A 402 24.59 6.79 -5.71
C ARG A 402 23.64 5.61 -5.72
N ILE A 403 22.94 5.44 -4.61
CA ILE A 403 21.68 4.73 -4.48
C ILE A 403 20.99 5.27 -3.22
N GLY A 404 19.66 5.36 -3.23
CA GLY A 404 18.90 5.68 -2.05
C GLY A 404 18.73 4.47 -1.15
N LEU A 405 19.06 4.57 0.14
CA LEU A 405 18.74 3.54 1.12
C LEU A 405 17.60 3.98 2.04
N ASN A 406 16.66 3.07 2.30
CA ASN A 406 15.44 3.36 3.06
C ASN A 406 15.12 2.20 4.00
N GLY A 407 14.84 2.52 5.28
CA GLY A 407 14.66 1.50 6.32
C GLY A 407 13.47 1.76 7.23
N TYR A 408 12.79 0.70 7.66
CA TYR A 408 11.78 0.77 8.72
C TYR A 408 11.83 -0.47 9.61
N LEU A 409 11.44 -0.30 10.88
CA LEU A 409 11.30 -1.39 11.83
C LEU A 409 9.81 -1.68 12.08
N GLN A 410 9.47 -2.95 12.15
CA GLN A 410 8.26 -3.47 12.75
C GLN A 410 8.63 -4.16 14.07
N CYS A 411 7.71 -4.15 15.03
CA CYS A 411 7.93 -4.77 16.33
C CYS A 411 6.61 -5.36 16.86
N SER A 412 6.70 -6.59 17.35
CA SER A 412 5.62 -7.37 17.96
C SER A 412 5.98 -7.70 19.40
N ARG A 413 5.07 -7.43 20.34
CA ARG A 413 5.27 -7.64 21.78
C ARG A 413 4.12 -8.42 22.37
N SER A 414 4.40 -9.54 23.03
CA SER A 414 3.39 -10.32 23.73
C SER A 414 3.07 -9.70 25.10
N ASN A 415 1.78 -9.57 25.41
CA ASN A 415 1.32 -9.15 26.73
C ASN A 415 1.14 -10.38 27.64
N TYR A 416 1.63 -10.32 28.87
CA TYR A 416 1.48 -11.37 29.89
C TYR A 416 0.01 -11.60 30.32
N LEU A 417 -0.87 -10.61 30.11
CA LEU A 417 -2.33 -10.74 30.27
C LEU A 417 -3.03 -11.31 29.02
N GLY A 418 -2.26 -11.70 28.00
CA GLY A 418 -2.74 -12.13 26.69
C GLY A 418 -2.86 -10.99 25.67
N GLY A 419 -2.74 -11.36 24.40
CA GLY A 419 -2.75 -10.44 23.26
C GLY A 419 -1.36 -10.02 22.79
N VAL A 420 -1.30 -9.45 21.58
CA VAL A 420 -0.08 -8.99 20.92
C VAL A 420 -0.22 -7.51 20.61
N PHE A 421 0.76 -6.71 21.02
CA PHE A 421 0.89 -5.30 20.67
C PHE A 421 1.90 -5.16 19.52
N ASN A 422 1.46 -4.59 18.40
CA ASN A 422 2.30 -4.35 17.23
C ASN A 422 2.51 -2.85 17.02
N PHE A 423 3.74 -2.45 16.68
CA PHE A 423 4.06 -1.08 16.27
C PHE A 423 5.11 -1.06 15.15
N ALA A 424 5.18 0.07 14.42
CA ALA A 424 6.13 0.28 13.35
C ALA A 424 6.64 1.72 13.33
N SER A 425 7.89 1.92 12.86
CA SER A 425 8.41 3.26 12.62
C SER A 425 7.73 3.90 11.42
N GLU A 426 7.90 5.22 11.25
CA GLU A 426 7.89 5.74 9.88
C GLU A 426 9.08 5.10 9.12
N ALA A 427 9.02 5.05 7.80
CA ALA A 427 10.24 4.84 7.02
C ALA A 427 11.23 5.96 7.34
N SER A 428 12.54 5.66 7.27
CA SER A 428 13.55 6.69 7.25
C SER A 428 13.29 7.68 6.10
N VAL A 429 13.95 8.84 6.13
CA VAL A 429 14.21 9.55 4.88
C VAL A 429 15.03 8.62 3.98
N ILE A 430 14.86 8.71 2.66
CA ILE A 430 15.76 8.01 1.73
C ILE A 430 17.13 8.68 1.86
N ASP A 431 18.15 7.93 2.26
CA ASP A 431 19.53 8.43 2.33
C ASP A 431 20.17 8.20 0.96
N ASP A 432 20.21 9.26 0.14
CA ASP A 432 20.79 9.27 -1.21
C ASP A 432 22.29 9.60 -1.23
N VAL A 433 22.87 9.86 -0.04
CA VAL A 433 24.31 9.99 0.19
C VAL A 433 24.75 8.90 1.18
N PRO A 434 24.65 7.60 0.80
CA PRO A 434 24.95 6.47 1.69
C PRO A 434 26.35 6.60 2.31
N ALA A 435 26.44 6.23 3.59
CA ALA A 435 27.64 6.45 4.42
C ALA A 435 28.88 5.70 3.89
N TRP A 436 28.68 4.64 3.10
CA TRP A 436 29.71 4.01 2.28
C TRP A 436 29.36 4.18 0.79
N ASP A 437 30.35 4.66 0.03
CA ASP A 437 30.29 4.89 -1.42
C ASP A 437 30.32 3.56 -2.21
N ALA A 438 30.37 3.59 -3.54
CA ALA A 438 30.42 2.37 -4.37
C ALA A 438 31.69 1.53 -4.10
N GLY A 439 31.56 0.52 -3.23
CA GLY A 439 32.57 -0.49 -2.93
C GLY A 439 32.67 -1.60 -3.98
N ASN A 440 33.18 -2.75 -3.56
CA ASN A 440 33.43 -3.88 -4.47
C ASN A 440 32.16 -4.36 -5.18
N GLY A 441 32.15 -4.35 -6.52
CA GLY A 441 31.03 -4.80 -7.33
C GLY A 441 29.86 -3.80 -7.43
N GLY A 442 30.07 -2.52 -7.09
CA GLY A 442 29.07 -1.46 -7.23
C GLY A 442 28.05 -1.39 -6.09
N TRP A 443 28.32 -2.06 -4.97
CA TRP A 443 27.51 -1.98 -3.76
C TRP A 443 27.87 -0.74 -2.94
N TYR A 444 26.87 0.03 -2.56
CA TYR A 444 26.92 1.08 -1.55
C TYR A 444 26.48 0.50 -0.20
N GLY A 445 26.74 1.20 0.91
CA GLY A 445 26.33 0.76 2.25
C GLY A 445 25.75 1.88 3.12
N ASP A 446 24.79 1.54 3.98
CA ASP A 446 24.31 2.42 5.04
C ASP A 446 23.84 1.64 6.29
N THR A 447 23.82 2.31 7.45
CA THR A 447 23.41 1.70 8.74
C THR A 447 22.13 2.28 9.33
N LEU A 448 21.29 1.37 9.84
CA LEU A 448 20.09 1.69 10.60
C LEU A 448 20.30 1.27 12.07
N GLY A 449 20.31 2.24 12.98
CA GLY A 449 20.51 2.01 14.42
C GLY A 449 19.36 2.51 15.28
N PHE A 450 18.93 1.71 16.27
CA PHE A 450 17.76 1.97 17.11
C PHE A 450 17.81 1.29 18.49
N LEU A 451 16.93 1.72 19.40
CA LEU A 451 16.79 1.20 20.76
C LEU A 451 15.77 0.07 20.84
N THR A 452 16.00 -0.89 21.74
CA THR A 452 15.13 -2.08 21.87
C THR A 452 14.21 -2.08 23.09
N ALA A 453 13.06 -2.74 22.94
CA ALA A 453 12.05 -2.95 23.97
C ALA A 453 12.07 -4.42 24.44
N PRO A 454 11.85 -4.71 25.73
CA PRO A 454 11.85 -6.07 26.28
C PRO A 454 10.61 -6.86 25.85
N ASN A 455 10.73 -8.19 25.85
CA ASN A 455 9.67 -9.14 25.44
C ASN A 455 9.16 -8.92 24.00
N SER A 456 10.04 -8.43 23.13
CA SER A 456 9.66 -7.98 21.79
C SER A 456 10.42 -8.75 20.71
N THR A 457 9.73 -9.06 19.62
CA THR A 457 10.32 -9.53 18.36
C THR A 457 10.36 -8.34 17.40
N PHE A 458 11.56 -7.94 17.00
CA PHE A 458 11.77 -6.90 15.99
C PHE A 458 11.96 -7.53 14.62
N THR A 459 11.38 -6.93 13.59
CA THR A 459 11.62 -7.27 12.18
C THR A 459 11.98 -5.98 11.43
N ILE A 460 13.22 -5.90 10.98
CA ILE A 460 13.74 -4.77 10.20
C ILE A 460 13.50 -5.07 8.73
N ASN A 461 13.12 -4.04 7.99
CA ASN A 461 12.95 -4.07 6.53
C ASN A 461 13.80 -2.95 5.93
N MET A 462 14.70 -3.30 5.03
CA MET A 462 15.53 -2.36 4.26
C MET A 462 15.17 -2.47 2.78
N VAL A 463 15.12 -1.35 2.09
CA VAL A 463 14.77 -1.28 0.65
C VAL A 463 15.64 -0.22 -0.03
N SER A 464 16.30 -0.59 -1.11
CA SER A 464 17.04 0.32 -1.97
C SER A 464 16.12 1.03 -2.96
N VAL A 465 16.56 2.20 -3.43
CA VAL A 465 15.83 3.11 -4.31
C VAL A 465 16.79 3.66 -5.37
N ASP A 466 16.45 3.57 -6.64
CA ASP A 466 17.28 4.13 -7.73
C ASP A 466 17.02 5.64 -7.95
N GLU A 467 17.74 6.28 -8.89
CA GLU A 467 17.55 7.71 -9.16
C GLU A 467 16.20 8.01 -9.83
N LEU A 468 15.57 6.98 -10.40
CA LEU A 468 14.23 7.00 -10.97
C LEU A 468 13.12 6.77 -9.93
N ALA A 469 13.47 6.71 -8.64
CA ALA A 469 12.60 6.46 -7.49
C ALA A 469 11.86 5.10 -7.49
N ARG A 470 12.32 4.15 -8.31
CA ARG A 470 11.91 2.74 -8.25
C ARG A 470 12.54 2.10 -7.02
N ARG A 471 11.89 1.06 -6.49
CA ARG A 471 12.29 0.37 -5.26
C ARG A 471 12.56 -1.08 -5.53
N ASP A 472 13.45 -1.68 -4.76
CA ASP A 472 13.58 -3.15 -4.69
C ASP A 472 12.23 -3.79 -4.37
N GLY A 473 11.73 -4.64 -5.27
CA GLY A 473 10.48 -5.39 -5.08
C GLY A 473 10.56 -6.48 -4.00
N SER A 474 11.76 -6.79 -3.53
CA SER A 474 12.13 -7.81 -2.55
C SER A 474 12.91 -7.21 -1.37
N PRO A 475 12.28 -6.35 -0.53
CA PRO A 475 12.98 -5.68 0.58
C PRO A 475 13.67 -6.70 1.50
N ALA A 476 14.94 -6.43 1.82
CA ALA A 476 15.75 -7.29 2.66
C ALA A 476 15.27 -7.22 4.12
N THR A 477 15.06 -8.39 4.75
CA THR A 477 14.50 -8.49 6.11
C THR A 477 15.39 -9.25 7.07
N LEU A 478 15.47 -8.78 8.32
CA LEU A 478 16.14 -9.46 9.44
C LEU A 478 15.26 -9.39 10.69
N SER A 479 15.16 -10.48 11.46
CA SER A 479 14.22 -10.58 12.59
C SER A 479 14.89 -11.19 13.82
N PHE A 480 14.64 -10.64 15.02
CA PHE A 480 15.28 -11.10 16.27
C PHE A 480 14.41 -10.82 17.50
N SER A 481 14.68 -11.53 18.60
CA SER A 481 14.03 -11.35 19.91
C SER A 481 14.86 -10.48 20.85
N VAL A 482 14.20 -9.79 21.79
CA VAL A 482 14.86 -8.92 22.77
C VAL A 482 14.45 -9.25 24.20
N GLY A 483 15.45 -9.33 25.08
CA GLY A 483 15.32 -9.49 26.51
C GLY A 483 15.15 -10.95 26.93
N TYR A 484 15.79 -11.32 28.01
CA TYR A 484 15.75 -12.64 28.63
C TYR A 484 14.79 -12.63 29.83
N PRO A 485 14.16 -13.78 30.17
CA PRO A 485 13.27 -13.84 31.32
C PRO A 485 14.08 -13.72 32.62
N PRO A 486 13.60 -12.96 33.63
CA PRO A 486 14.13 -13.08 34.97
C PRO A 486 13.84 -14.50 35.48
N CYS A 487 14.72 -15.04 36.32
CA CYS A 487 14.50 -16.31 36.96
C CYS A 487 14.02 -16.11 38.42
N LEU A 488 13.34 -17.12 38.92
CA LEU A 488 12.97 -17.23 40.32
C LEU A 488 13.89 -18.28 40.95
N GLN A 489 14.67 -17.87 41.96
CA GLN A 489 15.58 -18.76 42.68
C GLN A 489 14.90 -19.39 43.90
N CYS A 490 14.15 -18.61 44.68
CA CYS A 490 13.65 -19.09 45.98
C CYS A 490 12.45 -18.28 46.51
N ILE A 491 11.62 -18.95 47.31
CA ILE A 491 10.47 -18.42 48.04
C ILE A 491 10.62 -18.85 49.51
N GLU A 492 11.05 -17.95 50.39
CA GLU A 492 11.22 -18.25 51.82
C GLU A 492 10.05 -17.78 52.67
N LEU A 493 9.80 -18.50 53.75
CA LEU A 493 8.70 -18.24 54.69
C LEU A 493 9.28 -18.20 56.11
N LEU A 494 9.62 -17.00 56.58
CA LEU A 494 10.32 -16.80 57.86
C LEU A 494 9.31 -16.40 58.97
N PRO A 495 9.13 -17.21 60.04
CA PRO A 495 8.10 -17.00 61.05
C PRO A 495 8.30 -15.72 61.87
N LYS A 496 9.54 -15.22 62.00
CA LYS A 496 9.87 -13.94 62.64
C LYS A 496 10.97 -13.22 61.85
N PRO A 497 11.04 -11.88 61.87
CA PRO A 497 12.18 -11.14 61.32
C PRO A 497 13.48 -11.53 62.01
N GLY A 498 14.56 -11.72 61.24
CA GLY A 498 15.90 -11.99 61.79
C GLY A 498 16.18 -13.44 62.20
N VAL A 499 15.26 -14.39 61.95
CA VAL A 499 15.55 -15.82 62.09
C VAL A 499 16.41 -16.27 60.91
N SER A 500 17.68 -16.60 61.16
CA SER A 500 18.69 -16.86 60.12
C SER A 500 18.63 -18.28 59.53
N THR A 501 17.46 -18.93 59.50
CA THR A 501 17.26 -20.25 58.91
C THR A 501 16.92 -20.15 57.41
N SER A 502 17.63 -19.26 56.71
CA SER A 502 17.51 -19.13 55.26
C SER A 502 18.10 -20.37 54.61
N ALA A 503 17.36 -20.97 53.68
CA ALA A 503 17.80 -22.03 52.78
C ALA A 503 18.32 -21.46 51.44
N PHE A 504 18.24 -20.14 51.26
CA PHE A 504 18.80 -19.43 50.11
C PHE A 504 20.30 -19.16 50.26
N ASP A 505 21.06 -19.60 49.27
CA ASP A 505 22.40 -19.10 48.93
C ASP A 505 22.29 -18.18 47.69
N GLU A 506 23.18 -17.20 47.48
CA GLU A 506 23.18 -16.44 46.23
C GLU A 506 23.51 -17.34 45.01
N ASP A 507 24.27 -18.41 45.23
CA ASP A 507 24.56 -19.47 44.25
C ASP A 507 23.38 -20.46 44.05
N THR A 508 22.19 -20.22 44.64
CA THR A 508 21.00 -21.06 44.42
C THR A 508 20.57 -21.01 42.97
N ALA A 509 20.50 -22.16 42.31
CA ALA A 509 20.08 -22.26 40.92
C ALA A 509 18.67 -21.68 40.69
N CYS A 510 18.48 -21.10 39.51
CA CYS A 510 17.17 -20.75 38.99
C CYS A 510 16.25 -21.98 38.88
N VAL A 511 14.95 -21.81 39.11
CA VAL A 511 13.95 -22.78 38.65
C VAL A 511 13.78 -22.65 37.15
N GLU A 512 14.08 -23.72 36.40
CA GLU A 512 13.92 -23.83 34.94
C GLU A 512 12.58 -24.46 34.56
N SER A 513 11.96 -25.25 35.46
CA SER A 513 10.61 -25.80 35.25
C SER A 513 9.82 -26.00 36.56
N ALA A 514 8.49 -26.00 36.44
CA ALA A 514 7.57 -26.33 37.54
C ALA A 514 7.76 -27.76 38.10
N ALA A 515 8.48 -28.65 37.42
CA ALA A 515 8.77 -30.00 37.88
C ALA A 515 9.93 -30.07 38.90
N GLU A 516 10.88 -29.13 38.87
CA GLU A 516 12.01 -29.09 39.81
C GLU A 516 11.59 -28.72 41.23
N VAL A 517 10.44 -28.07 41.40
CA VAL A 517 9.94 -27.48 42.66
C VAL A 517 9.98 -28.46 43.84
N GLU A 518 9.61 -29.72 43.63
CA GLU A 518 9.59 -30.77 44.67
C GLU A 518 11.01 -31.27 45.04
N THR A 519 12.03 -30.91 44.27
CA THR A 519 13.46 -31.25 44.49
C THR A 519 14.35 -30.06 44.79
N HIS A 520 13.89 -28.84 44.50
CA HIS A 520 14.67 -27.61 44.64
C HIS A 520 14.90 -27.26 46.13
N PRO A 521 16.13 -26.97 46.58
CA PRO A 521 16.50 -26.96 48.00
C PRO A 521 15.70 -25.98 48.86
N CYS A 522 15.31 -24.82 48.31
CA CYS A 522 14.46 -23.85 49.01
C CYS A 522 12.96 -24.18 48.92
N LEU A 523 12.49 -24.79 47.81
CA LEU A 523 11.06 -24.89 47.50
C LEU A 523 10.45 -26.22 47.98
N ALA A 524 11.23 -27.30 47.97
CA ALA A 524 10.82 -28.63 48.40
C ALA A 524 10.28 -28.66 49.84
N GLY A 525 9.44 -29.67 50.12
CA GLY A 525 8.83 -29.86 51.44
C GLY A 525 7.80 -28.79 51.81
N VAL A 526 7.43 -28.77 53.10
CA VAL A 526 6.39 -27.91 53.67
C VAL A 526 7.00 -27.09 54.80
N THR A 527 6.86 -25.76 54.77
CA THR A 527 7.31 -24.92 55.89
C THR A 527 6.25 -24.94 57.01
N ASP A 528 6.57 -25.54 58.14
CA ASP A 528 5.71 -25.52 59.34
C ASP A 528 5.78 -24.15 60.04
N LEU A 529 4.68 -23.41 60.00
CA LEU A 529 4.44 -22.16 60.71
C LEU A 529 3.44 -22.38 61.83
N ARG A 530 3.64 -21.77 63.00
CA ARG A 530 2.78 -21.98 64.18
C ARG A 530 2.30 -20.66 64.76
N VAL A 531 1.04 -20.56 65.14
CA VAL A 531 0.56 -19.46 65.98
C VAL A 531 0.38 -19.96 67.40
N THR A 532 1.00 -19.29 68.36
CA THR A 532 0.87 -19.60 69.78
C THR A 532 0.52 -18.33 70.55
N TYR A 533 -0.05 -18.44 71.75
CA TYR A 533 -0.40 -17.24 72.53
C TYR A 533 0.84 -16.37 72.84
N ALA A 534 1.97 -17.00 73.12
CA ALA A 534 3.22 -16.33 73.49
C ALA A 534 4.01 -15.82 72.27
N GLY A 535 4.14 -16.64 71.21
CA GLY A 535 4.99 -16.33 70.06
C GLY A 535 6.48 -16.65 70.27
N ASP A 536 6.82 -17.53 71.23
CA ASP A 536 8.21 -17.73 71.67
C ASP A 536 8.98 -18.79 70.85
N GLY A 537 8.33 -19.85 70.37
CA GLY A 537 8.98 -20.97 69.67
C GLY A 537 9.67 -20.58 68.35
N PRO A 538 10.55 -21.44 67.80
CA PRO A 538 11.32 -21.12 66.58
C PRO A 538 10.42 -20.94 65.35
N ASN A 539 9.39 -21.78 65.23
CA ASN A 539 8.38 -21.75 64.16
C ASN A 539 7.17 -20.86 64.52
N ASP A 540 7.14 -20.28 65.72
CA ASP A 540 6.02 -19.47 66.18
C ASP A 540 6.05 -18.10 65.47
N LEU A 541 4.89 -17.62 65.01
CA LEU A 541 4.79 -16.32 64.35
C LEU A 541 5.00 -15.17 65.33
N LEU A 542 5.60 -14.08 64.85
CA LEU A 542 5.77 -12.87 65.66
C LEU A 542 4.40 -12.22 65.93
N TYR A 543 4.03 -12.11 67.21
CA TYR A 543 2.90 -11.28 67.63
C TYR A 543 3.20 -9.79 67.38
N TYR A 544 2.39 -9.16 66.54
CA TYR A 544 2.57 -7.78 66.09
C TYR A 544 1.69 -6.78 66.86
N GLY A 545 0.45 -7.16 67.21
CA GLY A 545 -0.47 -6.26 67.91
C GLY A 545 -1.89 -6.80 68.09
N VAL A 546 -2.79 -5.95 68.56
CA VAL A 546 -4.24 -6.23 68.58
C VAL A 546 -4.89 -5.80 67.26
N THR A 547 -5.91 -6.54 66.83
CA THR A 547 -6.69 -6.28 65.63
C THR A 547 -8.12 -6.77 65.84
N ASN A 548 -9.00 -6.61 64.85
CA ASN A 548 -10.35 -7.17 64.85
C ASN A 548 -10.54 -8.04 63.61
N MET A 549 -11.05 -9.24 63.81
CA MET A 549 -11.61 -10.06 62.74
C MET A 549 -13.09 -9.72 62.61
N MET A 550 -13.55 -9.47 61.40
CA MET A 550 -14.92 -9.08 61.08
C MET A 550 -15.50 -10.11 60.11
N VAL A 551 -16.47 -10.90 60.58
CA VAL A 551 -17.19 -11.89 59.74
C VAL A 551 -18.52 -11.29 59.30
N HIS A 552 -18.76 -11.17 57.99
CA HIS A 552 -19.98 -10.56 57.45
C HIS A 552 -21.21 -11.45 57.70
N ARG A 553 -22.28 -10.87 58.26
CA ARG A 553 -23.41 -11.63 58.84
C ARG A 553 -24.19 -12.48 57.84
N ASP A 554 -24.28 -12.00 56.59
CA ASP A 554 -25.09 -12.65 55.55
C ASP A 554 -24.29 -13.57 54.63
N THR A 555 -22.96 -13.54 54.69
CA THR A 555 -22.07 -14.21 53.71
C THR A 555 -20.89 -14.97 54.30
N GLY A 556 -20.59 -14.81 55.59
CA GLY A 556 -19.40 -15.42 56.23
C GLY A 556 -18.06 -14.81 55.82
N PHE A 557 -18.02 -13.81 54.93
CA PHE A 557 -16.76 -13.22 54.46
C PHE A 557 -15.97 -12.57 55.61
N LEU A 558 -14.70 -12.96 55.74
CA LEU A 558 -13.77 -12.43 56.72
C LEU A 558 -13.09 -11.15 56.20
N LYS A 559 -12.91 -10.17 57.09
CA LYS A 559 -12.01 -9.02 56.92
C LYS A 559 -11.23 -8.80 58.22
N VAL A 560 -9.95 -8.46 58.11
CA VAL A 560 -9.10 -8.05 59.25
C VAL A 560 -8.99 -6.52 59.26
N THR A 561 -9.11 -5.88 60.42
CA THR A 561 -8.86 -4.44 60.58
C THR A 561 -8.43 -4.07 62.01
N GLU A 562 -7.45 -3.18 62.12
CA GLU A 562 -7.06 -2.58 63.40
C GLU A 562 -8.23 -1.82 64.06
N SER A 563 -9.08 -1.19 63.25
CA SER A 563 -10.22 -0.37 63.70
C SER A 563 -11.43 -0.53 62.77
N PRO A 564 -12.52 -1.19 63.20
CA PRO A 564 -13.78 -1.28 62.46
C PRO A 564 -14.41 0.11 62.26
N ALA A 565 -14.86 0.44 61.04
CA ALA A 565 -15.57 1.69 60.84
C ALA A 565 -16.97 1.61 61.51
N PRO A 566 -17.45 2.65 62.22
CA PRO A 566 -18.72 2.58 62.96
C PRO A 566 -19.95 2.21 62.10
N GLY A 567 -19.92 2.52 60.80
CA GLY A 567 -20.96 2.13 59.84
C GLY A 567 -20.87 0.68 59.34
N GLU A 568 -19.72 0.00 59.48
CA GLU A 568 -19.57 -1.42 59.14
C GLU A 568 -20.14 -2.31 60.26
N ILE A 569 -19.93 -1.96 61.53
CA ILE A 569 -20.23 -2.80 62.71
C ILE A 569 -21.63 -3.50 62.67
N PRO A 570 -22.73 -2.86 62.22
CA PRO A 570 -24.04 -3.53 62.13
C PRO A 570 -24.09 -4.75 61.21
N PHE A 571 -23.22 -4.82 60.21
CA PHE A 571 -23.19 -5.87 59.17
C PHE A 571 -22.23 -7.03 59.47
N TYR A 572 -21.42 -6.93 60.54
CA TYR A 572 -20.39 -7.91 60.86
C TYR A 572 -20.49 -8.44 62.30
N TYR A 573 -19.90 -9.59 62.55
CA TYR A 573 -19.50 -10.07 63.87
C TYR A 573 -18.06 -9.62 64.12
N VAL A 574 -17.84 -8.78 65.13
CA VAL A 574 -16.54 -8.13 65.40
C VAL A 574 -15.84 -8.84 66.56
N LEU A 575 -14.72 -9.49 66.26
CA LEU A 575 -13.98 -10.38 67.18
C LEU A 575 -12.63 -9.78 67.58
N PRO A 576 -12.42 -9.41 68.85
CA PRO A 576 -11.13 -8.93 69.36
C PRO A 576 -10.03 -9.98 69.17
N SER A 577 -9.04 -9.65 68.36
CA SER A 577 -8.07 -10.60 67.80
C SER A 577 -6.63 -10.16 68.02
N ARG A 578 -5.71 -11.12 67.94
CA ARG A 578 -4.27 -10.91 67.94
C ARG A 578 -3.77 -11.00 66.51
N LEU A 579 -3.05 -9.97 66.06
CA LEU A 579 -2.37 -9.96 64.78
C LEU A 579 -0.96 -10.53 64.95
N TYR A 580 -0.66 -11.54 64.14
CA TYR A 580 0.65 -12.14 63.98
C TYR A 580 1.15 -11.87 62.56
N LYS A 581 2.46 -11.99 62.34
CA LYS A 581 3.06 -11.88 61.01
C LYS A 581 4.12 -12.93 60.75
N PHE A 582 4.21 -13.39 59.50
CA PHE A 582 5.41 -14.01 58.94
C PHE A 582 5.93 -13.17 57.77
N ASN A 583 7.20 -13.38 57.41
CA ASN A 583 7.80 -12.71 56.26
C ASN A 583 7.86 -13.69 55.10
N LEU A 584 7.33 -13.29 53.96
CA LEU A 584 7.56 -13.91 52.67
C LEU A 584 8.77 -13.22 52.04
N LEU A 585 9.83 -13.97 51.71
CA LEU A 585 10.94 -13.47 50.91
C LEU A 585 10.88 -14.05 49.50
N LEU A 586 11.01 -13.19 48.49
CA LEU A 586 11.03 -13.56 47.08
C LEU A 586 12.40 -13.24 46.48
N HIS A 587 13.08 -14.29 46.02
CA HIS A 587 14.45 -14.27 45.53
C HIS A 587 14.43 -14.58 44.04
N GLY A 588 14.92 -13.64 43.23
CA GLY A 588 14.95 -13.76 41.78
C GLY A 588 16.19 -13.07 41.22
N GLN A 589 16.66 -13.61 40.10
CA GLN A 589 17.91 -13.22 39.45
C GLN A 589 17.59 -12.80 38.02
N ASP A 590 18.25 -11.74 37.57
CA ASP A 590 18.27 -11.40 36.14
C ASP A 590 19.04 -12.49 35.38
N ASP A 591 18.75 -12.67 34.09
CA ASP A 591 19.70 -13.34 33.21
C ASP A 591 21.04 -12.58 33.27
N PRO A 592 22.22 -13.24 33.39
CA PRO A 592 23.51 -12.56 33.46
C PRO A 592 23.80 -11.59 32.31
N ARG A 593 23.14 -11.76 31.14
CA ARG A 593 23.20 -10.86 29.99
C ARG A 593 22.39 -9.57 30.17
N ASP A 594 21.33 -9.64 30.98
CA ASP A 594 20.43 -8.53 31.32
C ASP A 594 20.62 -8.05 32.77
N ALA A 595 21.69 -8.46 33.46
CA ALA A 595 21.86 -8.18 34.87
C ALA A 595 21.98 -6.68 35.21
N TRP A 596 21.24 -6.25 36.23
CA TRP A 596 21.46 -4.96 36.86
C TRP A 596 22.69 -4.98 37.76
N ALA A 597 23.60 -4.04 37.55
CA ALA A 597 24.79 -3.84 38.40
C ALA A 597 24.45 -3.42 39.85
N GLU A 598 23.25 -2.87 40.08
CA GLU A 598 22.71 -2.58 41.41
C GLU A 598 21.73 -3.71 41.81
N PRO A 599 21.99 -4.48 42.88
CA PRO A 599 21.09 -5.55 43.32
C PRO A 599 19.65 -5.08 43.57
N LEU A 600 19.50 -3.88 44.13
CA LEU A 600 18.22 -3.19 44.31
C LEU A 600 17.39 -3.01 43.03
N ARG A 601 17.98 -3.14 41.82
CA ARG A 601 17.25 -3.02 40.55
C ARG A 601 16.88 -4.34 39.88
N ARG A 602 17.48 -5.47 40.29
CA ARG A 602 17.28 -6.82 39.71
C ARG A 602 15.80 -7.10 39.39
N MET A 603 15.02 -7.45 40.42
CA MET A 603 13.60 -7.75 40.25
C MET A 603 12.75 -6.46 40.24
N GLY A 604 12.29 -6.08 39.04
CA GLY A 604 11.42 -4.94 38.78
C GLY A 604 10.07 -5.00 39.50
N ALA A 605 9.49 -6.21 39.59
CA ALA A 605 8.21 -6.49 40.22
C ALA A 605 8.01 -7.99 40.50
N TRP A 606 6.90 -8.34 41.16
CA TRP A 606 6.46 -9.72 41.34
C TRP A 606 4.96 -9.87 41.10
N ARG A 607 4.55 -11.04 40.61
CA ARG A 607 3.18 -11.55 40.83
C ARG A 607 3.29 -12.61 41.92
N TYR A 608 2.38 -12.60 42.89
CA TYR A 608 2.32 -13.66 43.90
C TYR A 608 0.89 -13.84 44.41
N GLN A 609 0.66 -14.96 45.07
CA GLN A 609 -0.58 -15.24 45.78
C GLN A 609 -0.29 -16.22 46.93
N VAL A 610 -0.61 -15.83 48.16
CA VAL A 610 -0.77 -16.73 49.29
C VAL A 610 -2.15 -17.39 49.14
N SER A 611 -2.30 -18.66 49.47
CA SER A 611 -3.60 -19.33 49.52
C SER A 611 -3.59 -20.48 50.52
N TYR A 612 -4.76 -20.80 51.08
CA TYR A 612 -4.93 -21.80 52.13
C TYR A 612 -5.88 -22.88 51.65
N ALA A 613 -5.66 -24.13 52.05
CA ALA A 613 -6.45 -25.27 51.58
C ALA A 613 -7.96 -25.14 51.89
N CYS A 614 -8.31 -24.40 52.95
CA CYS A 614 -9.70 -24.13 53.33
C CYS A 614 -10.23 -22.77 52.83
N ASP A 615 -9.41 -21.92 52.18
CA ASP A 615 -9.87 -20.76 51.41
C ASP A 615 -9.61 -20.96 49.91
N PRO A 616 -10.37 -21.85 49.23
CA PRO A 616 -10.19 -22.15 47.82
C PRO A 616 -10.55 -20.99 46.88
N TYR A 617 -11.02 -19.86 47.42
CA TYR A 617 -11.41 -18.66 46.66
C TYR A 617 -10.54 -17.44 46.95
N ASN A 618 -9.56 -17.55 47.87
CA ASN A 618 -8.72 -16.46 48.38
C ASN A 618 -9.54 -15.22 48.81
N VAL A 619 -10.55 -15.44 49.65
CA VAL A 619 -11.39 -14.38 50.23
C VAL A 619 -10.60 -13.56 51.25
N MET A 620 -9.68 -14.21 51.99
CA MET A 620 -8.77 -13.55 52.91
C MET A 620 -7.64 -12.86 52.14
N GLN A 621 -7.53 -11.54 52.28
CA GLN A 621 -6.41 -10.76 51.75
C GLN A 621 -5.36 -10.57 52.85
N ASP A 622 -4.43 -11.50 52.96
CA ASP A 622 -3.49 -11.53 54.10
C ASP A 622 -2.32 -10.55 53.97
N GLY A 623 -2.31 -9.71 52.95
CA GLY A 623 -1.53 -8.47 52.91
C GLY A 623 -0.34 -8.52 51.97
N GLY A 624 0.73 -7.81 52.32
CA GLY A 624 1.81 -7.48 51.39
C GLY A 624 1.40 -6.44 50.33
N GLY A 625 0.46 -6.77 49.45
CA GLY A 625 0.20 -6.03 48.21
C GLY A 625 -1.10 -6.48 47.54
N ASN A 626 -1.07 -6.76 46.23
CA ASN A 626 -2.20 -7.43 45.59
C ASN A 626 -1.97 -8.94 45.59
N ASP A 627 -2.70 -9.63 46.45
CA ASP A 627 -2.61 -11.08 46.68
C ASP A 627 -3.41 -11.86 45.62
N GLU A 628 -3.00 -11.69 44.36
CA GLU A 628 -3.63 -12.25 43.17
C GLU A 628 -2.55 -12.58 42.13
N ILE A 629 -2.38 -13.86 41.77
CA ILE A 629 -1.27 -14.31 40.89
C ILE A 629 -1.33 -13.73 39.45
N ARG A 630 -2.44 -13.10 39.10
CA ARG A 630 -2.67 -12.41 37.83
C ARG A 630 -2.23 -10.95 37.84
N ALA A 631 -2.14 -10.33 39.02
CA ALA A 631 -1.88 -8.91 39.17
C ALA A 631 -0.45 -8.65 39.65
N THR A 632 0.30 -7.88 38.87
CA THR A 632 1.68 -7.55 39.21
C THR A 632 1.73 -6.48 40.30
N THR A 633 2.47 -6.76 41.36
CA THR A 633 2.83 -5.85 42.43
C THR A 633 4.15 -5.15 42.06
N TRP A 634 4.08 -3.82 41.87
CA TRP A 634 5.20 -3.00 41.38
C TRP A 634 5.76 -2.09 42.48
N GLY A 635 7.07 -2.15 42.70
CA GLY A 635 7.76 -1.43 43.79
C GLY A 635 7.22 -1.76 45.20
N PRO A 636 7.64 -1.00 46.23
CA PRO A 636 7.22 -1.24 47.62
C PRO A 636 6.11 -0.28 48.11
N PRO A 637 4.81 -0.59 47.91
CA PRO A 637 3.79 -0.06 48.81
C PRO A 637 3.95 -0.73 50.18
N LYS A 638 3.77 0.01 51.28
CA LYS A 638 3.77 -0.61 52.62
C LYS A 638 2.66 -1.68 52.71
N PRO A 639 2.93 -2.87 53.28
CA PRO A 639 4.08 -3.22 54.14
C PRO A 639 5.33 -3.82 53.44
N GLN A 640 5.46 -3.76 52.11
CA GLN A 640 6.62 -4.34 51.41
C GLN A 640 7.90 -3.52 51.60
N THR A 641 9.04 -4.20 51.51
CA THR A 641 10.38 -3.62 51.47
C THR A 641 11.28 -4.43 50.55
N ILE A 642 12.19 -3.78 49.83
CA ILE A 642 13.23 -4.44 49.04
C ILE A 642 14.56 -4.19 49.75
N ASP A 643 15.34 -5.22 50.00
CA ASP A 643 16.68 -5.06 50.57
C ASP A 643 17.63 -4.43 49.52
N PRO A 644 18.21 -3.25 49.76
CA PRO A 644 19.09 -2.61 48.79
C PRO A 644 20.42 -3.33 48.58
N ALA A 645 20.85 -4.20 49.50
CA ALA A 645 22.11 -4.93 49.40
C ALA A 645 21.97 -6.18 48.51
N THR A 646 20.88 -6.93 48.62
CA THR A 646 20.67 -8.22 47.92
C THR A 646 19.68 -8.12 46.75
N GLY A 647 18.78 -7.14 46.77
CA GLY A 647 17.64 -7.07 45.85
C GLY A 647 16.44 -7.95 46.25
N VAL A 648 16.54 -8.69 47.37
CA VAL A 648 15.46 -9.58 47.84
C VAL A 648 14.24 -8.77 48.22
N TRP A 649 13.07 -9.20 47.75
CA TRP A 649 11.79 -8.61 48.09
C TRP A 649 11.24 -9.27 49.35
N LYS A 650 10.95 -8.45 50.36
CA LYS A 650 10.34 -8.86 51.62
C LYS A 650 8.91 -8.34 51.71
N LEU A 651 7.97 -9.25 51.96
CA LEU A 651 6.56 -8.98 52.14
C LEU A 651 6.12 -9.48 53.54
N GLU A 652 5.21 -8.76 54.18
CA GLU A 652 4.65 -9.17 55.48
C GLU A 652 3.25 -9.75 55.27
N VAL A 653 3.10 -11.04 55.60
CA VAL A 653 1.80 -11.75 55.58
C VAL A 653 1.22 -11.73 56.99
N ASN A 654 -0.01 -11.25 57.08
CA ASN A 654 -0.78 -11.08 58.30
C ASN A 654 -1.54 -12.37 58.64
N VAL A 655 -1.60 -12.70 59.92
CA VAL A 655 -2.36 -13.85 60.42
C VAL A 655 -3.13 -13.39 61.66
N ALA A 656 -4.45 -13.30 61.56
CA ALA A 656 -5.29 -12.76 62.65
C ALA A 656 -5.98 -13.90 63.41
N VAL A 657 -5.94 -13.89 64.74
CA VAL A 657 -6.54 -14.98 65.55
C VAL A 657 -7.43 -14.41 66.64
N PRO A 658 -8.68 -14.89 66.83
CA PRO A 658 -9.54 -14.44 67.91
C PRO A 658 -8.85 -14.67 69.26
N THR A 659 -8.76 -13.63 70.09
CA THR A 659 -7.92 -13.64 71.30
C THR A 659 -8.32 -14.78 72.23
N LEU A 660 -9.62 -15.05 72.34
CA LEU A 660 -10.17 -16.12 73.17
C LEU A 660 -9.89 -17.52 72.60
N LEU A 661 -9.84 -17.69 71.27
CA LEU A 661 -9.54 -18.96 70.63
C LEU A 661 -8.12 -19.42 70.94
N VAL A 662 -7.13 -18.53 70.77
CA VAL A 662 -5.73 -18.84 71.09
C VAL A 662 -5.47 -18.93 72.60
N GLN A 663 -6.25 -18.25 73.44
CA GLN A 663 -6.13 -18.32 74.91
C GLN A 663 -6.82 -19.52 75.56
N GLN A 664 -7.92 -20.04 75.00
CA GLN A 664 -8.78 -21.03 75.68
C GLN A 664 -9.19 -22.23 74.81
N GLY A 665 -8.87 -22.22 73.51
CA GLY A 665 -9.12 -23.32 72.59
C GLY A 665 -10.53 -23.36 71.97
N PRO A 666 -10.75 -24.27 71.00
CA PRO A 666 -11.97 -24.33 70.18
C PRO A 666 -13.27 -24.38 70.96
N ALA A 667 -13.36 -25.23 71.99
CA ALA A 667 -14.59 -25.47 72.74
C ALA A 667 -15.05 -24.22 73.53
N ALA A 668 -14.11 -23.53 74.19
CA ALA A 668 -14.39 -22.30 74.92
C ALA A 668 -14.78 -21.16 73.97
N PHE A 669 -14.11 -21.06 72.82
CA PHE A 669 -14.43 -20.05 71.81
C PHE A 669 -15.81 -20.28 71.15
N ARG A 670 -16.15 -21.52 70.78
CA ARG A 670 -17.49 -21.86 70.25
C ARG A 670 -18.59 -21.62 71.29
N ALA A 671 -18.34 -21.89 72.58
CA ALA A 671 -19.26 -21.53 73.66
C ALA A 671 -19.47 -20.01 73.82
N TYR A 672 -18.40 -19.22 73.68
CA TYR A 672 -18.47 -17.75 73.66
C TYR A 672 -19.26 -17.22 72.46
N LEU A 673 -18.97 -17.69 71.24
CA LEU A 673 -19.71 -17.31 70.03
C LEU A 673 -21.21 -17.59 70.20
N ASN A 674 -21.57 -18.75 70.73
CA ASN A 674 -22.94 -19.15 70.99
C ASN A 674 -23.68 -18.20 71.94
N ALA A 675 -23.02 -17.79 73.02
CA ALA A 675 -23.59 -16.94 74.08
C ALA A 675 -23.58 -15.44 73.74
N ALA A 676 -22.55 -14.95 73.04
CA ALA A 676 -22.30 -13.52 72.85
C ALA A 676 -22.66 -12.97 71.46
N MET A 677 -22.73 -13.83 70.42
CA MET A 677 -22.92 -13.37 69.03
C MET A 677 -24.04 -14.11 68.28
N ALA A 678 -24.15 -15.43 68.44
CA ALA A 678 -25.11 -16.26 67.72
C ALA A 678 -26.46 -16.45 68.44
N ALA A 679 -26.55 -16.06 69.72
CA ALA A 679 -27.76 -16.17 70.54
C ALA A 679 -28.42 -17.57 70.53
N GLY A 680 -27.62 -18.63 70.54
CA GLY A 680 -28.10 -20.02 70.47
C GLY A 680 -28.15 -20.65 69.07
N ASN A 681 -27.91 -19.90 68.00
CA ASN A 681 -27.95 -20.42 66.63
C ASN A 681 -26.62 -21.10 66.24
N ALA A 682 -26.59 -22.44 66.26
CA ALA A 682 -25.42 -23.23 65.90
C ALA A 682 -24.83 -22.87 64.53
N ALA A 683 -25.66 -22.70 63.49
CA ALA A 683 -25.17 -22.39 62.13
C ALA A 683 -24.43 -21.04 62.04
N ILE A 684 -24.73 -20.08 62.93
CA ILE A 684 -23.99 -18.82 63.04
C ILE A 684 -22.68 -19.03 63.83
N VAL A 685 -22.68 -19.91 64.84
CA VAL A 685 -21.44 -20.30 65.54
C VAL A 685 -20.47 -20.99 64.58
N ASP A 686 -20.97 -21.92 63.76
CA ASP A 686 -20.19 -22.64 62.75
C ASP A 686 -19.65 -21.65 61.71
N MET A 687 -20.53 -20.88 61.03
CA MET A 687 -20.13 -19.84 60.06
C MET A 687 -19.03 -18.91 60.60
N ILE A 688 -19.17 -18.39 61.83
CA ILE A 688 -18.15 -17.49 62.41
C ILE A 688 -16.87 -18.25 62.76
N TYR A 689 -16.98 -19.46 63.33
CA TYR A 689 -15.81 -20.25 63.74
C TYR A 689 -14.98 -20.68 62.54
N ASP A 690 -15.65 -21.21 61.52
CA ASP A 690 -15.02 -21.75 60.33
C ASP A 690 -14.33 -20.59 59.58
N ALA A 691 -15.03 -19.46 59.38
CA ALA A 691 -14.48 -18.26 58.74
C ALA A 691 -13.26 -17.64 59.45
N VAL A 692 -13.10 -17.80 60.78
CA VAL A 692 -11.90 -17.34 61.52
C VAL A 692 -10.86 -18.44 61.75
N THR A 693 -11.06 -19.63 61.18
CA THR A 693 -10.10 -20.75 61.21
C THR A 693 -9.63 -21.21 59.84
N THR A 694 -10.22 -20.69 58.75
CA THR A 694 -9.86 -20.91 57.34
C THR A 694 -8.37 -20.83 57.03
N GLN A 695 -7.66 -19.90 57.67
CA GLN A 695 -6.21 -19.66 57.50
C GLN A 695 -5.30 -20.73 58.14
N PHE A 696 -5.83 -21.63 58.98
CA PHE A 696 -5.01 -22.67 59.62
C PHE A 696 -5.14 -23.99 58.86
N GLY A 697 -4.06 -24.55 58.36
CA GLY A 697 -4.10 -25.76 57.53
C GLY A 697 -2.85 -25.87 56.66
N GLU A 698 -2.95 -26.65 55.58
CA GLU A 698 -1.98 -26.56 54.49
C GLU A 698 -2.24 -25.28 53.67
N GLY A 699 -1.18 -24.75 53.06
CA GLY A 699 -1.25 -23.58 52.21
C GLY A 699 -0.11 -23.53 51.19
N THR A 700 -0.23 -22.62 50.24
CA THR A 700 0.70 -22.44 49.13
C THR A 700 1.01 -20.96 48.96
N VAL A 701 2.26 -20.63 48.64
CA VAL A 701 2.60 -19.34 48.03
C VAL A 701 3.03 -19.60 46.61
N ASP A 702 2.26 -19.10 45.66
CA ASP A 702 2.59 -19.06 44.24
C ASP A 702 3.29 -17.73 43.93
N ALA A 703 4.35 -17.74 43.14
CA ALA A 703 5.06 -16.52 42.74
C ALA A 703 5.63 -16.58 41.32
N VAL A 704 5.76 -15.41 40.68
CA VAL A 704 6.40 -15.19 39.38
C VAL A 704 7.28 -13.94 39.46
N ALA A 705 8.55 -14.07 39.11
CA ALA A 705 9.48 -12.95 39.00
C ALA A 705 9.17 -12.11 37.75
N VAL A 706 9.31 -10.78 37.83
CA VAL A 706 9.02 -9.84 36.73
C VAL A 706 10.11 -8.76 36.68
N ASP A 707 10.76 -8.55 35.53
CA ASP A 707 11.95 -7.65 35.45
C ASP A 707 11.59 -6.16 35.24
N GLN A 708 10.42 -5.87 34.66
CA GLN A 708 9.98 -4.51 34.38
C GLN A 708 9.23 -3.85 35.56
N THR A 709 9.01 -2.53 35.46
CA THR A 709 8.39 -1.70 36.51
C THR A 709 7.32 -0.72 35.96
N ILE A 710 6.73 0.10 36.83
CA ILE A 710 5.92 1.29 36.47
C ILE A 710 6.60 2.59 36.93
N CYS A 711 6.21 3.72 36.32
CA CYS A 711 6.75 5.04 36.63
C CYS A 711 6.35 5.54 38.02
N GLY A 712 7.24 6.29 38.67
CA GLY A 712 6.93 7.01 39.91
C GLY A 712 7.00 6.15 41.18
N LEU A 713 7.78 5.07 41.12
CA LEU A 713 8.16 4.26 42.29
C LEU A 713 9.50 4.74 42.87
N ASP A 714 9.80 4.30 44.09
CA ASP A 714 11.06 4.54 44.78
C ASP A 714 11.74 3.19 45.07
N PRO A 715 12.96 2.92 44.58
CA PRO A 715 13.74 3.76 43.66
C PRO A 715 13.10 3.88 42.28
N ASP A 716 13.40 4.97 41.56
CA ASP A 716 12.96 5.11 40.16
C ASP A 716 13.67 4.06 39.28
N ARG A 717 12.92 3.49 38.35
CA ARG A 717 13.33 2.33 37.54
C ARG A 717 12.76 2.45 36.12
N PRO A 718 13.47 1.95 35.09
CA PRO A 718 12.99 1.89 33.70
C PRO A 718 11.58 1.32 33.50
N ALA A 719 10.60 2.19 33.22
CA ALA A 719 9.18 1.81 33.10
C ALA A 719 8.54 2.13 31.75
N ARG A 720 9.25 2.84 30.86
CA ARG A 720 8.76 3.21 29.52
C ARG A 720 9.76 2.87 28.45
N PHE A 721 9.27 2.38 27.31
CA PHE A 721 10.03 2.45 26.05
C PHE A 721 9.59 3.70 25.29
N ASN A 722 10.50 4.65 25.15
CA ASN A 722 10.25 5.90 24.45
C ASN A 722 10.57 5.69 22.95
N PHE A 723 9.54 5.71 22.11
CA PHE A 723 9.66 5.42 20.69
C PHE A 723 9.87 6.72 19.90
N PHE A 724 10.90 6.81 19.07
CA PHE A 724 11.23 8.03 18.31
C PHE A 724 10.62 8.00 16.90
N ARG A 725 10.33 9.18 16.33
CA ARG A 725 9.81 9.31 14.95
C ARG A 725 10.81 8.83 13.92
N ASN A 726 12.04 9.30 14.05
CA ASN A 726 13.18 8.90 13.23
C ASN A 726 13.86 7.71 13.91
N VAL A 727 14.28 6.73 13.11
CA VAL A 727 14.91 5.50 13.63
C VAL A 727 16.26 5.80 14.29
N ARG A 728 17.11 6.58 13.62
CA ARG A 728 18.40 7.08 14.16
C ARG A 728 18.14 7.95 15.39
N VAL A 729 18.59 7.47 16.56
CA VAL A 729 18.42 8.11 17.85
C VAL A 729 19.19 9.44 17.91
N PRO A 730 18.59 10.55 18.38
CA PRO A 730 19.29 11.84 18.50
C PRO A 730 20.46 11.77 19.50
N ALA A 731 21.38 12.73 19.39
CA ALA A 731 22.61 12.79 20.19
C ALA A 731 22.40 12.58 21.70
N GLY A 732 23.43 12.00 22.34
CA GLY A 732 23.34 11.25 23.59
C GLY A 732 22.69 11.94 24.80
N LEU A 733 22.21 11.11 25.71
CA LEU A 733 21.51 11.51 26.94
C LEU A 733 22.33 12.45 27.84
N PRO A 734 21.66 13.35 28.57
CA PRO A 734 22.25 14.01 29.74
C PRO A 734 22.83 13.00 30.75
N PRO A 735 23.95 13.30 31.42
CA PRO A 735 24.52 12.44 32.45
C PRO A 735 23.51 12.09 33.55
N GLY A 736 23.43 10.80 33.89
CA GLY A 736 22.52 10.28 34.91
C GLY A 736 21.12 9.90 34.42
N LEU A 737 20.78 10.11 33.15
CA LEU A 737 19.52 9.64 32.54
C LEU A 737 19.72 8.36 31.71
N SER A 738 18.66 7.56 31.58
CA SER A 738 18.55 6.41 30.67
C SER A 738 17.46 6.62 29.61
N TRP A 739 17.53 5.88 28.50
CA TRP A 739 16.51 5.97 27.42
C TRP A 739 15.10 5.50 27.83
N ARG A 740 14.96 4.93 29.03
CA ARG A 740 13.71 4.37 29.57
C ARG A 740 13.14 5.16 30.76
N ASP A 741 13.77 6.28 31.11
CA ASP A 741 13.32 7.13 32.21
C ASP A 741 11.95 7.74 31.88
N CYS A 742 11.14 7.93 32.92
CA CYS A 742 9.76 8.37 32.75
C CYS A 742 9.62 9.84 32.33
N GLY A 743 10.67 10.65 32.49
CA GLY A 743 10.69 12.10 32.28
C GLY A 743 11.36 12.61 31.00
N LEU A 744 11.75 11.74 30.06
CA LEU A 744 12.49 12.14 28.84
C LEU A 744 11.77 13.16 27.93
N ASP A 745 10.46 13.33 28.11
CA ASP A 745 9.65 14.35 27.43
C ASP A 745 10.24 15.76 27.55
N GLY A 746 10.81 16.11 28.72
CA GLY A 746 11.42 17.41 28.97
C GLY A 746 12.68 17.69 28.17
N TYR A 747 13.28 16.66 27.56
CA TYR A 747 14.53 16.75 26.79
C TYR A 747 14.30 16.53 25.28
N PHE A 748 13.40 15.62 24.89
CA PHE A 748 13.21 15.24 23.48
C PHE A 748 11.89 15.72 22.87
N GLY A 749 10.88 16.04 23.69
CA GLY A 749 9.57 16.56 23.26
C GLY A 749 8.98 15.80 22.06
N ASN A 750 8.59 16.54 21.01
CA ASN A 750 7.91 16.03 19.81
C ASN A 750 8.73 15.03 18.97
N ARG A 751 10.01 14.77 19.30
CA ARG A 751 10.82 13.72 18.66
C ARG A 751 10.40 12.32 19.10
N ILE A 752 9.82 12.19 20.30
CA ILE A 752 9.15 10.97 20.73
C ILE A 752 7.83 10.88 19.95
N LYS A 753 7.66 9.79 19.20
CA LYS A 753 6.45 9.44 18.44
C LYS A 753 5.36 8.90 19.36
N ASP A 754 5.73 7.99 20.25
CA ASP A 754 4.83 7.29 21.17
C ASP A 754 5.60 6.73 22.39
N ARG A 755 4.90 6.23 23.41
CA ARG A 755 5.50 5.67 24.63
C ARG A 755 4.81 4.38 25.04
N LEU A 756 5.55 3.28 25.06
CA LEU A 756 5.01 1.98 25.44
C LEU A 756 5.25 1.74 26.94
N PRO A 757 4.21 1.48 27.75
CA PRO A 757 4.37 1.10 29.14
C PRO A 757 5.05 -0.29 29.21
N LEU A 758 6.19 -0.39 29.90
CA LEU A 758 6.94 -1.64 29.98
C LEU A 758 6.19 -2.70 30.79
N SER A 759 5.33 -2.27 31.72
CA SER A 759 4.42 -3.13 32.47
C SER A 759 3.48 -3.99 31.60
N HIS A 760 3.01 -3.51 30.44
CA HIS A 760 2.02 -4.22 29.59
C HIS A 760 2.60 -5.39 28.75
N GLY A 761 3.82 -5.82 29.05
CA GLY A 761 4.50 -6.91 28.35
C GLY A 761 5.84 -7.22 29.01
N ALA A 762 5.87 -7.18 30.34
CA ALA A 762 7.09 -7.44 31.10
C ALA A 762 7.62 -8.86 30.81
N MET A 763 8.94 -9.05 30.88
CA MET A 763 9.48 -10.40 30.93
C MET A 763 9.14 -11.00 32.31
N SER A 764 8.88 -12.31 32.35
CA SER A 764 8.60 -13.01 33.60
C SER A 764 9.10 -14.46 33.59
N SER A 765 9.46 -14.97 34.77
CA SER A 765 9.94 -16.35 34.95
C SER A 765 8.97 -17.38 34.39
N LEU A 766 9.50 -18.47 33.81
CA LEU A 766 8.73 -19.60 33.24
C LEU A 766 7.61 -19.16 32.27
N GLY A 767 7.84 -18.09 31.49
CA GLY A 767 6.82 -17.53 30.59
C GLY A 767 5.60 -16.92 31.29
N GLY A 768 5.60 -16.87 32.63
CA GLY A 768 4.50 -16.42 33.46
C GLY A 768 3.81 -17.51 34.29
N GLU A 769 4.26 -18.77 34.21
CA GLU A 769 3.80 -19.84 35.10
C GLU A 769 4.28 -19.64 36.55
N PRO A 770 3.43 -19.87 37.57
CA PRO A 770 3.80 -19.70 38.97
C PRO A 770 4.68 -20.84 39.50
N VAL A 771 5.72 -20.47 40.24
CA VAL A 771 6.47 -21.38 41.10
C VAL A 771 5.82 -21.42 42.48
N ARG A 772 5.69 -22.61 43.06
CA ARG A 772 4.93 -22.86 44.29
C ARG A 772 5.81 -23.24 45.47
N LYS A 773 5.65 -22.58 46.62
CA LYS A 773 6.13 -23.05 47.93
C LYS A 773 4.95 -23.56 48.75
N ARG A 774 5.10 -24.72 49.41
CA ARG A 774 4.10 -25.24 50.35
C ARG A 774 4.40 -24.83 51.79
N PHE A 775 3.37 -24.57 52.59
CA PHE A 775 3.46 -24.33 54.03
C PHE A 775 2.32 -24.97 54.80
N ARG A 776 2.46 -25.03 56.12
CA ARG A 776 1.41 -25.48 57.04
C ARG A 776 1.31 -24.49 58.19
N LEU A 777 0.17 -23.82 58.34
CA LEU A 777 -0.05 -22.85 59.41
C LEU A 777 -0.92 -23.46 60.50
N THR A 778 -0.35 -23.74 61.67
CA THR A 778 -1.02 -24.47 62.76
C THR A 778 -1.28 -23.57 63.97
N LEU A 779 -2.53 -23.50 64.45
CA LEU A 779 -2.84 -22.77 65.69
C LEU A 779 -2.67 -23.69 66.90
N VAL A 780 -1.76 -23.35 67.81
CA VAL A 780 -1.52 -24.08 69.06
C VAL A 780 -2.30 -23.42 70.19
N THR A 781 -3.22 -24.18 70.79
CA THR A 781 -4.07 -23.75 71.90
C THR A 781 -3.80 -24.60 73.15
N PRO A 782 -4.24 -24.19 74.36
CA PRO A 782 -4.08 -25.01 75.57
C PRO A 782 -4.80 -26.37 75.51
N THR A 783 -5.75 -26.54 74.59
CA THR A 783 -6.48 -27.80 74.37
C THR A 783 -5.88 -28.69 73.27
N GLY A 784 -4.83 -28.23 72.58
CA GLY A 784 -4.20 -28.94 71.46
C GLY A 784 -3.96 -28.05 70.23
N GLU A 785 -3.45 -28.67 69.17
CA GLU A 785 -3.26 -28.02 67.88
C GLU A 785 -4.55 -28.02 67.06
N LEU A 786 -4.76 -26.94 66.30
CA LEU A 786 -5.87 -26.74 65.40
C LEU A 786 -5.33 -26.44 63.99
N VAL A 787 -5.83 -27.22 63.05
CA VAL A 787 -5.90 -26.91 61.62
C VAL A 787 -7.38 -27.01 61.21
N CYS A 788 -7.78 -26.37 60.12
CA CYS A 788 -9.07 -26.58 59.52
C CYS A 788 -9.21 -28.04 59.06
N SER A 789 -10.41 -28.59 59.20
CA SER A 789 -10.83 -29.80 58.50
C SER A 789 -11.39 -29.38 57.15
N GLY A 790 -10.59 -29.56 56.08
CA GLY A 790 -11.07 -29.42 54.71
C GLY A 790 -11.87 -30.66 54.30
N ASP A 791 -13.18 -30.63 54.52
CA ASP A 791 -14.19 -31.59 54.04
C ASP A 791 -14.96 -31.01 52.82
#